data_AF-A0A7L4QU08-F1
#
_entry.id   AF-A0A7L4QU08-F1
#
_cell.length_a   1.000
_cell.length_b   1.000
_cell.length_c   1.000
_cell.angle_alpha   90.00
_cell.angle_beta   90.00
_cell.angle_gamma   90.00
#
_symmetry.space_group_name_H-M   'P 1'
#
loop_
_entity.id
_entity.type
_entity.pdbx_description
1 polymer ?
#
loop_
_entity_poly.entity_id
_entity_poly.type
_entity_poly.pdbx_seq_one_letter_code
_entity_poly.pdbx_strand_id
1 'polypeptide(L)'
;MTDLILITGANGFIGTQISLWLLKNTDKHILAMVHADNEEYANKHLKRAWWEWPELLNALGDRVDVIPGDVARENLGWDDDTYSGVALKVNYIIHTVADLRLHSPLADLNKTNLQGTLNLLKLAESASINGNFQRFSHLSTAYVAGKNQGEIGEDVLSSSHGFWSNYEESKYEAEKAVRKSGLPYTIFRPGMVVGNSETGKIKTFNTLYVLLKLYLNGKLRFIPTSSHMKLNPVPVDYVARAVGVLTLNYEALDKTFHLTPPLSQMPPIKDILEETRRWALKNLQLNLPRPFFVPISPIIQRWKPSSDKNRKPGLLDVLLTLAPYLDEKRVFKNENTEKFLGPYDLDWKEYLPHLLEYAVYQGFFHRSERTVHEQVLFRLKSQSFPVKFYDVVNGQVKEKSADLMYDDILRATSALQKLGVQRQDRVALVGLNSTRYLTLEVAIGLIGAVSVPLYYTSPPREIKNIIKSCGAKILFIGTPHLMKRLEELDKEVTMISFCRESQKIPAKILSWTSFLGKGNLTQTPSIVEFSDLATIRYTSGTTGTPKGVTFNHGNLRWMAESMASLPSWEERNREVRYLSFLPMNHVVEGILGTLAPYYAPAPLKLFFLEDFYELPATLPLVRPTIFFSVPRFYEKMWSQLKDSSIGRHYLQLGDGVFKKILKPILRRSILKKAGLNKCRQLIVGSATSSQQLLQDYHDLGVEIHNAYGLTEAPLVSLNRHGNNRIGTVGEPLPETKVIFSQEDELMVKGPQVTPGYFEDELESPLKDGWLYTGDLGYINPEGSLVITGRRKELIINSYGKSIDPLHIEALLRELPQVAEVMLVGEGKPYLSALLWVDDDYSSEQISQGISKINRNLSRPEQVKNWAIIANDLSIEGGDLTANMKLKREL
;
A
#
# COMPACT_ATOMS: atom_id res chain seq x y z
N MET A 1 -38.45 21.00 -5.01
CA MET A 1 -37.00 20.97 -4.72
C MET A 1 -36.76 19.79 -3.81
N THR A 2 -35.79 18.95 -4.11
CA THR A 2 -35.34 17.89 -3.19
C THR A 2 -34.74 18.55 -1.95
N ASP A 3 -35.10 18.09 -0.75
CA ASP A 3 -34.56 18.69 0.48
C ASP A 3 -33.02 18.54 0.53
N LEU A 4 -32.37 19.59 1.03
CA LEU A 4 -30.92 19.69 1.12
C LEU A 4 -30.43 19.34 2.53
N ILE A 5 -29.46 18.42 2.60
CA ILE A 5 -28.78 18.03 3.84
C ILE A 5 -27.35 18.59 3.81
N LEU A 6 -27.06 19.56 4.68
CA LEU A 6 -25.69 20.00 4.94
C LEU A 6 -25.01 19.00 5.90
N ILE A 7 -23.96 18.33 5.42
CA ILE A 7 -23.14 17.45 6.26
C ILE A 7 -21.79 18.10 6.48
N THR A 8 -21.46 18.32 7.75
CA THR A 8 -20.11 18.73 8.13
C THR A 8 -19.28 17.51 8.53
N GLY A 9 -17.98 17.52 8.23
CA GLY A 9 -17.11 16.38 8.52
C GLY A 9 -17.34 15.21 7.56
N ALA A 10 -17.81 15.48 6.35
CA ALA A 10 -18.08 14.47 5.31
C ALA A 10 -16.82 13.66 4.93
N ASN A 11 -15.64 14.28 4.99
CA ASN A 11 -14.34 13.62 4.83
C ASN A 11 -13.89 12.80 6.07
N GLY A 12 -14.54 12.99 7.23
CA GLY A 12 -14.37 12.15 8.42
C GLY A 12 -15.06 10.79 8.26
N PHE A 13 -14.62 9.78 9.03
CA PHE A 13 -15.10 8.41 8.85
C PHE A 13 -16.61 8.23 9.07
N ILE A 14 -17.16 8.78 10.17
CA ILE A 14 -18.60 8.70 10.46
C ILE A 14 -19.39 9.50 9.42
N GLY A 15 -18.96 10.72 9.07
CA GLY A 15 -19.59 11.53 8.02
C GLY A 15 -19.60 10.84 6.65
N THR A 16 -18.53 10.12 6.29
CA THR A 16 -18.48 9.29 5.07
C THR A 16 -19.55 8.18 5.12
N GLN A 17 -19.68 7.47 6.24
CA GLN A 17 -20.67 6.39 6.37
C GLN A 17 -22.12 6.90 6.38
N ILE A 18 -22.37 8.04 7.02
CA ILE A 18 -23.69 8.71 6.97
C ILE A 18 -24.02 9.13 5.53
N SER A 19 -23.06 9.74 4.82
CA SER A 19 -23.25 10.15 3.42
C SER A 19 -23.56 8.94 2.53
N LEU A 20 -22.84 7.83 2.71
CA LEU A 20 -23.10 6.58 1.98
C LEU A 20 -24.50 6.02 2.28
N TRP A 21 -24.91 6.04 3.55
CA TRP A 21 -26.24 5.58 3.95
C TRP A 21 -27.35 6.44 3.32
N LEU A 22 -27.19 7.77 3.37
CA LEU A 22 -28.17 8.72 2.81
C LEU A 22 -28.31 8.57 1.30
N LEU A 23 -27.21 8.40 0.56
CA LEU A 23 -27.27 8.17 -0.88
C LEU A 23 -28.01 6.87 -1.23
N LYS A 24 -27.77 5.80 -0.46
CA LYS A 24 -28.37 4.47 -0.72
C LYS A 24 -29.86 4.40 -0.34
N ASN A 25 -30.28 5.12 0.70
CA ASN A 25 -31.61 4.91 1.31
C ASN A 25 -32.57 6.09 1.15
N THR A 26 -32.12 7.19 0.53
CA THR A 26 -32.93 8.40 0.38
C THR A 26 -32.71 9.02 -1.00
N ASP A 27 -33.59 9.94 -1.38
CA ASP A 27 -33.49 10.80 -2.58
C ASP A 27 -32.94 12.20 -2.27
N LYS A 28 -32.51 12.44 -1.03
CA LYS A 28 -32.07 13.76 -0.54
C LYS A 28 -30.77 14.20 -1.20
N HIS A 29 -30.61 15.50 -1.38
CA HIS A 29 -29.39 16.09 -1.92
C HIS A 29 -28.43 16.43 -0.77
N ILE A 30 -27.13 16.18 -0.94
CA ILE A 30 -26.11 16.35 0.10
C ILE A 30 -25.21 17.53 -0.27
N LEU A 31 -25.11 18.51 0.62
CA LEU A 31 -24.07 19.52 0.58
C LEU A 31 -22.96 19.11 1.56
N ALA A 32 -21.83 18.63 1.04
CA ALA A 32 -20.69 18.18 1.82
C ALA A 32 -19.73 19.35 2.11
N MET A 33 -19.70 19.82 3.36
CA MET A 33 -18.77 20.87 3.76
C MET A 33 -17.42 20.30 4.16
N VAL A 34 -16.36 20.82 3.55
CA VAL A 34 -14.98 20.33 3.72
C VAL A 34 -14.05 21.48 4.07
N HIS A 35 -13.19 21.27 5.06
CA HIS A 35 -12.18 22.25 5.45
C HIS A 35 -11.11 22.40 4.35
N ALA A 36 -11.15 23.53 3.65
CA ALA A 36 -10.24 23.91 2.57
C ALA A 36 -10.34 25.41 2.29
N ASP A 37 -9.32 25.96 1.63
CA ASP A 37 -9.26 27.40 1.29
C ASP A 37 -10.16 27.77 0.11
N ASN A 38 -10.49 26.81 -0.76
CA ASN A 38 -11.39 27.00 -1.91
C ASN A 38 -12.02 25.68 -2.37
N GLU A 39 -12.94 25.78 -3.33
CA GLU A 39 -13.75 24.67 -3.83
C GLU A 39 -12.91 23.57 -4.51
N GLU A 40 -11.87 23.92 -5.27
CA GLU A 40 -10.99 22.94 -5.90
C GLU A 40 -10.29 22.06 -4.84
N TYR A 41 -9.76 22.69 -3.79
CA TYR A 41 -9.10 22.00 -2.70
C TYR A 41 -10.10 21.17 -1.86
N ALA A 42 -11.30 21.69 -1.62
CA ALA A 42 -12.38 20.97 -0.94
C ALA A 42 -12.75 19.68 -1.69
N ASN A 43 -12.95 19.78 -3.01
CA ASN A 43 -13.24 18.64 -3.87
C ASN A 43 -12.13 17.59 -3.83
N LYS A 44 -10.86 18.01 -3.95
CA LYS A 44 -9.72 17.07 -3.88
C LYS A 44 -9.61 16.37 -2.54
N HIS A 45 -9.78 17.10 -1.43
CA HIS A 45 -9.81 16.50 -0.10
C HIS A 45 -10.94 15.48 0.04
N LEU A 46 -12.14 15.80 -0.44
CA LEU A 46 -13.28 14.89 -0.36
C LEU A 46 -13.08 13.64 -1.22
N LYS A 47 -12.62 13.78 -2.46
CA LYS A 47 -12.28 12.65 -3.34
C LYS A 47 -11.23 11.75 -2.70
N ARG A 48 -10.16 12.32 -2.14
CA ARG A 48 -9.14 11.57 -1.39
C ARG A 48 -9.72 10.89 -0.15
N ALA A 49 -10.71 11.50 0.51
CA ALA A 49 -11.36 10.92 1.68
C ALA A 49 -12.34 9.80 1.33
N TRP A 50 -12.94 9.84 0.14
CA TRP A 50 -13.97 8.92 -0.34
C TRP A 50 -13.45 7.85 -1.32
N TRP A 51 -12.14 7.81 -1.58
CA TRP A 51 -11.54 6.94 -2.58
C TRP A 51 -11.85 5.44 -2.47
N GLU A 52 -12.15 4.93 -1.26
CA GLU A 52 -12.54 3.52 -1.04
C GLU A 52 -14.03 3.24 -1.26
N TRP A 53 -14.81 4.27 -1.64
CA TRP A 53 -16.26 4.24 -1.82
C TRP A 53 -16.65 4.83 -3.19
N PRO A 54 -16.58 4.02 -4.26
CA PRO A 54 -16.91 4.46 -5.61
C PRO A 54 -18.33 5.05 -5.73
N GLU A 55 -19.28 4.56 -4.93
CA GLU A 55 -20.66 5.09 -4.94
C GLU A 55 -20.72 6.55 -4.51
N LEU A 56 -19.85 6.96 -3.57
CA LEU A 56 -19.76 8.35 -3.12
C LEU A 56 -19.08 9.23 -4.17
N LEU A 57 -18.00 8.73 -4.79
CA LEU A 57 -17.30 9.45 -5.86
C LEU A 57 -18.19 9.69 -7.08
N ASN A 58 -18.98 8.69 -7.47
CA ASN A 58 -19.89 8.78 -8.62
C ASN A 58 -21.06 9.74 -8.38
N ALA A 59 -21.39 10.04 -7.11
CA ALA A 59 -22.48 10.95 -6.76
C ALA A 59 -22.04 12.42 -6.70
N LEU A 60 -20.74 12.72 -6.77
CA LEU A 60 -20.22 14.09 -6.79
C LEU A 60 -20.67 14.83 -8.04
N GLY A 61 -21.25 16.03 -7.86
CA GLY A 61 -21.81 16.85 -8.94
C GLY A 61 -23.18 16.41 -9.45
N ASP A 62 -23.74 15.32 -8.91
CA ASP A 62 -25.10 14.86 -9.18
C ASP A 62 -25.97 15.02 -7.93
N ARG A 63 -25.76 14.14 -6.93
CA ARG A 63 -26.47 14.15 -5.65
C ARG A 63 -25.67 14.72 -4.49
N VAL A 64 -24.40 15.02 -4.71
CA VAL A 64 -23.49 15.58 -3.72
C VAL A 64 -22.79 16.79 -4.30
N ASP A 65 -23.04 17.95 -3.71
CA ASP A 65 -22.25 19.17 -3.95
C ASP A 65 -21.20 19.33 -2.84
N VAL A 66 -20.07 19.95 -3.17
CA VAL A 66 -18.97 20.21 -2.23
C VAL A 66 -18.86 21.70 -1.99
N ILE A 67 -18.73 22.10 -0.73
CA ILE A 67 -18.52 23.49 -0.35
C ILE A 67 -17.30 23.62 0.59
N PRO A 68 -16.33 24.49 0.30
CA PRO A 68 -15.23 24.75 1.22
C PRO A 68 -15.77 25.47 2.46
N GLY A 69 -15.37 25.09 3.66
CA GLY A 69 -15.80 25.80 4.88
C GLY A 69 -15.07 25.37 6.12
N ASP A 70 -14.95 26.28 7.09
CA ASP A 70 -14.31 26.05 8.37
C ASP A 70 -15.29 26.36 9.50
N VAL A 71 -15.72 25.30 10.21
CA VAL A 71 -16.64 25.45 11.35
C VAL A 71 -16.11 26.40 12.41
N ALA A 72 -14.78 26.50 12.58
CA ALA A 72 -14.19 27.35 13.61
C ALA A 72 -14.25 28.86 13.27
N ARG A 73 -14.52 29.22 12.01
CA ARG A 73 -14.62 30.62 11.56
C ARG A 73 -16.06 31.12 11.62
N GLU A 74 -16.20 32.41 11.87
CA GLU A 74 -17.50 33.09 11.75
C GLU A 74 -18.09 32.91 10.35
N ASN A 75 -19.40 32.74 10.26
CA ASN A 75 -20.13 32.40 9.03
C ASN A 75 -19.52 31.23 8.25
N LEU A 76 -18.82 30.31 8.94
CA LEU A 76 -18.13 29.16 8.37
C LEU A 76 -17.00 29.51 7.39
N GLY A 77 -16.56 30.78 7.39
CA GLY A 77 -15.60 31.33 6.44
C GLY A 77 -16.20 31.68 5.06
N TRP A 78 -17.53 31.72 4.95
CA TRP A 78 -18.24 32.10 3.72
C TRP A 78 -18.47 33.60 3.63
N ASP A 79 -18.62 34.09 2.41
CA ASP A 79 -19.19 35.42 2.16
C ASP A 79 -20.71 35.43 2.40
N ASP A 80 -21.28 36.63 2.50
CA ASP A 80 -22.69 36.83 2.86
C ASP A 80 -23.65 36.20 1.82
N ASP A 81 -23.29 36.23 0.54
CA ASP A 81 -24.09 35.67 -0.54
C ASP A 81 -24.15 34.14 -0.46
N THR A 82 -22.99 33.50 -0.27
CA THR A 82 -22.89 32.04 -0.08
C THR A 82 -23.62 31.62 1.18
N TYR A 83 -23.38 32.30 2.30
CA TYR A 83 -24.02 31.98 3.57
C TYR A 83 -25.55 32.09 3.47
N SER A 84 -26.04 33.19 2.92
CA SER A 84 -27.48 33.42 2.73
C SER A 84 -28.08 32.41 1.75
N GLY A 85 -27.38 32.11 0.66
CA GLY A 85 -27.78 31.12 -0.34
C GLY A 85 -27.92 29.71 0.23
N VAL A 86 -27.00 29.30 1.10
CA VAL A 86 -27.09 28.01 1.82
C VAL A 86 -28.21 28.05 2.85
N ALA A 87 -28.32 29.10 3.66
CA ALA A 87 -29.37 29.26 4.67
C ALA A 87 -30.78 29.20 4.05
N LEU A 88 -30.97 29.74 2.84
CA LEU A 88 -32.26 29.69 2.12
C LEU A 88 -32.69 28.28 1.70
N LYS A 89 -31.73 27.37 1.48
CA LYS A 89 -31.97 26.06 0.87
C LYS A 89 -31.86 24.89 1.85
N VAL A 90 -31.07 25.03 2.93
CA VAL A 90 -30.77 23.92 3.83
C VAL A 90 -31.98 23.53 4.68
N ASN A 91 -32.36 22.25 4.65
CA ASN A 91 -33.47 21.72 5.45
C ASN A 91 -32.94 20.96 6.67
N TYR A 92 -31.83 20.25 6.53
CA TYR A 92 -31.24 19.42 7.57
C TYR A 92 -29.75 19.76 7.71
N ILE A 93 -29.27 19.85 8.95
CA ILE A 93 -27.82 19.95 9.24
C ILE A 93 -27.42 18.72 10.04
N ILE A 94 -26.47 17.93 9.53
CA ILE A 94 -25.84 16.83 10.26
C ILE A 94 -24.42 17.26 10.64
N HIS A 95 -24.25 17.58 11.92
CA HIS A 95 -22.98 18.05 12.45
C HIS A 95 -22.15 16.89 13.03
N THR A 96 -21.11 16.46 12.30
CA THR A 96 -20.24 15.33 12.69
C THR A 96 -18.79 15.72 13.00
N VAL A 97 -18.41 16.98 12.76
CA VAL A 97 -17.04 17.44 13.01
C VAL A 97 -16.70 17.33 14.49
N ALA A 98 -15.53 16.78 14.78
CA ALA A 98 -14.98 16.76 16.13
C ALA A 98 -13.45 16.73 16.08
N ASP A 99 -12.81 17.56 16.91
CA ASP A 99 -11.41 17.36 17.28
C ASP A 99 -11.33 16.27 18.37
N LEU A 100 -10.69 15.15 18.04
CA LEU A 100 -10.61 13.94 18.87
C LEU A 100 -9.34 13.87 19.73
N ARG A 101 -8.49 14.91 19.73
CA ARG A 101 -7.20 14.90 20.45
C ARG A 101 -7.43 14.97 21.97
N LEU A 102 -7.54 13.81 22.61
CA LEU A 102 -7.86 13.64 24.04
C LEU A 102 -6.99 14.47 25.01
N HIS A 103 -5.75 14.78 24.63
CA HIS A 103 -4.78 15.50 25.45
C HIS A 103 -4.57 16.96 25.02
N SER A 104 -5.33 17.45 24.03
CA SER A 104 -5.27 18.86 23.65
C SER A 104 -5.86 19.75 24.76
N PRO A 105 -5.37 20.99 24.91
CA PRO A 105 -5.99 21.98 25.79
C PRO A 105 -7.47 22.18 25.44
N LEU A 106 -8.32 22.32 26.45
CA LEU A 106 -9.77 22.50 26.26
C LEU A 106 -10.08 23.70 25.34
N ALA A 107 -9.34 24.80 25.46
CA ALA A 107 -9.50 25.98 24.60
C ALA A 107 -9.30 25.67 23.11
N ASP A 108 -8.38 24.77 22.76
CA ASP A 108 -8.15 24.38 21.36
C ASP A 108 -9.26 23.45 20.85
N LEU A 109 -9.71 22.50 21.69
CA LEU A 109 -10.85 21.64 21.36
C LEU A 109 -12.14 22.45 21.17
N ASN A 110 -12.37 23.46 22.01
CA ASN A 110 -13.56 24.30 21.97
C ASN A 110 -13.65 25.15 20.70
N LYS A 111 -12.55 25.49 20.03
CA LYS A 111 -12.58 26.19 18.73
C LYS A 111 -13.35 25.40 17.68
N THR A 112 -13.16 24.08 17.65
CA THR A 112 -13.85 23.21 16.68
C THR A 112 -15.16 22.69 17.25
N ASN A 113 -15.14 22.12 18.46
CA ASN A 113 -16.27 21.37 19.00
C ASN A 113 -17.40 22.30 19.48
N LEU A 114 -17.09 23.35 20.22
CA LEU A 114 -18.09 24.28 20.78
C LEU A 114 -18.38 25.43 19.81
N GLN A 115 -17.36 26.22 19.46
CA GLN A 115 -17.53 27.38 18.58
C GLN A 115 -18.03 26.96 17.19
N GLY A 116 -17.54 25.83 16.66
CA GLY A 116 -18.05 25.27 15.42
C GLY A 116 -19.52 24.85 15.48
N THR A 117 -19.95 24.28 16.62
CA THR A 117 -21.37 23.99 16.85
C THR A 117 -22.19 25.29 16.88
N LEU A 118 -21.73 26.32 17.60
CA LEU A 118 -22.41 27.62 17.69
C LEU A 118 -22.55 28.30 16.33
N ASN A 119 -21.53 28.25 15.48
CA ASN A 119 -21.58 28.83 14.13
C ASN A 119 -22.61 28.11 13.24
N LEU A 120 -22.73 26.79 13.35
CA LEU A 120 -23.76 26.04 12.61
C LEU A 120 -25.17 26.24 13.18
N LEU A 121 -25.31 26.46 14.49
CA LEU A 121 -26.59 26.84 15.09
C LEU A 121 -27.06 28.21 14.57
N LYS A 122 -26.15 29.18 14.41
CA LYS A 122 -26.48 30.46 13.75
C LYS A 122 -26.98 30.26 12.31
N LEU A 123 -26.35 29.36 11.54
CA LEU A 123 -26.82 29.03 10.19
C LEU A 123 -28.22 28.41 10.22
N ALA A 124 -28.47 27.51 11.17
CA ALA A 124 -29.78 26.90 11.37
C ALA A 124 -30.86 27.91 11.80
N GLU A 125 -30.52 28.89 12.64
CA GLU A 125 -31.39 30.03 12.99
C GLU A 125 -31.74 30.84 11.73
N SER A 126 -30.73 31.20 10.92
CA SER A 126 -30.96 31.90 9.64
C SER A 126 -31.83 31.08 8.68
N ALA A 127 -31.64 29.77 8.61
CA ALA A 127 -32.46 28.89 7.78
C ALA A 127 -33.91 28.77 8.29
N SER A 128 -34.10 28.83 9.61
CA SER A 128 -35.42 28.76 10.26
C SER A 128 -36.29 29.98 9.98
N ILE A 129 -35.71 31.15 9.70
CA ILE A 129 -36.46 32.37 9.32
C ILE A 129 -37.34 32.11 8.08
N ASN A 130 -36.87 31.26 7.16
CA ASN A 130 -37.59 30.92 5.94
C ASN A 130 -38.64 29.80 6.14
N GLY A 131 -38.80 29.27 7.35
CA GLY A 131 -39.79 28.24 7.72
C GLY A 131 -39.50 26.83 7.19
N ASN A 132 -38.44 26.64 6.41
CA ASN A 132 -38.14 25.37 5.73
C ASN A 132 -37.16 24.45 6.50
N PHE A 133 -36.53 24.96 7.56
CA PHE A 133 -35.57 24.21 8.37
C PHE A 133 -36.28 23.15 9.22
N GLN A 134 -35.83 21.91 9.11
CA GLN A 134 -36.48 20.75 9.74
C GLN A 134 -35.70 20.23 10.96
N ARG A 135 -34.36 20.20 10.89
CA ARG A 135 -33.57 19.48 11.90
C ARG A 135 -32.11 19.91 11.98
N PHE A 136 -31.66 20.13 13.21
CA PHE A 136 -30.25 20.12 13.59
C PHE A 136 -29.87 18.78 14.27
N SER A 137 -29.10 17.95 13.58
CA SER A 137 -28.62 16.66 14.07
C SER A 137 -27.18 16.80 14.60
N HIS A 138 -27.00 16.64 15.91
CA HIS A 138 -25.71 16.80 16.57
C HIS A 138 -25.12 15.44 16.96
N LEU A 139 -23.94 15.12 16.44
CA LEU A 139 -23.19 13.94 16.85
C LEU A 139 -22.34 14.26 18.08
N SER A 140 -22.81 13.87 19.26
CA SER A 140 -22.14 13.96 20.57
C SER A 140 -21.33 12.67 20.86
N THR A 141 -21.21 12.27 22.13
CA THR A 141 -20.68 10.96 22.56
C THR A 141 -21.39 10.49 23.83
N ALA A 142 -21.56 9.18 24.04
CA ALA A 142 -22.10 8.64 25.29
C ALA A 142 -21.26 9.07 26.52
N TYR A 143 -19.98 9.35 26.31
CA TYR A 143 -19.05 9.73 27.37
C TYR A 143 -19.17 11.18 27.87
N VAL A 144 -20.10 11.99 27.35
CA VAL A 144 -20.48 13.27 27.98
C VAL A 144 -21.08 13.08 29.37
N ALA A 145 -21.39 11.84 29.75
CA ALA A 145 -21.69 11.46 31.13
C ALA A 145 -20.50 11.64 32.10
N GLY A 146 -19.27 11.85 31.60
CA GLY A 146 -18.09 12.09 32.41
C GLY A 146 -17.84 10.95 33.41
N LYS A 147 -17.55 11.30 34.67
CA LYS A 147 -17.27 10.36 35.76
C LYS A 147 -18.52 9.82 36.47
N ASN A 148 -19.72 10.09 35.96
CA ASN A 148 -20.95 9.47 36.48
C ASN A 148 -20.81 7.94 36.47
N GLN A 149 -21.39 7.25 37.46
CA GLN A 149 -21.39 5.78 37.55
C GLN A 149 -22.82 5.26 37.65
N GLY A 150 -23.03 3.99 37.28
CA GLY A 150 -24.35 3.36 37.28
C GLY A 150 -25.14 3.63 35.99
N GLU A 151 -26.46 3.62 36.09
CA GLU A 151 -27.35 3.80 34.94
C GLU A 151 -27.43 5.28 34.51
N ILE A 152 -27.21 5.53 33.22
CA ILE A 152 -27.25 6.87 32.62
C ILE A 152 -28.39 6.90 31.60
N GLY A 153 -29.41 7.73 31.87
CA GLY A 153 -30.54 7.97 30.96
C GLY A 153 -30.18 8.87 29.78
N GLU A 154 -30.89 8.74 28.67
CA GLU A 154 -30.63 9.52 27.43
C GLU A 154 -30.85 11.04 27.63
N ASP A 155 -31.82 11.43 28.44
CA ASP A 155 -32.10 12.85 28.71
C ASP A 155 -31.14 13.48 29.73
N VAL A 156 -30.33 12.67 30.41
CA VAL A 156 -29.39 13.14 31.44
C VAL A 156 -28.18 13.80 30.78
N LEU A 157 -27.90 15.02 31.20
CA LEU A 157 -26.68 15.77 30.86
C LEU A 157 -26.23 16.51 32.13
N SER A 158 -25.15 16.05 32.78
CA SER A 158 -24.63 16.64 34.02
C SER A 158 -23.11 16.68 34.04
N SER A 159 -22.55 17.80 34.50
CA SER A 159 -21.12 17.98 34.79
C SER A 159 -20.75 17.75 36.26
N SER A 160 -21.70 17.37 37.13
CA SER A 160 -21.51 17.36 38.59
C SER A 160 -20.39 16.45 39.11
N HIS A 161 -20.03 15.41 38.35
CA HIS A 161 -18.95 14.48 38.72
C HIS A 161 -17.63 14.74 37.96
N GLY A 162 -17.59 15.75 37.09
CA GLY A 162 -16.46 16.07 36.21
C GLY A 162 -16.23 15.04 35.08
N PHE A 163 -15.17 15.24 34.31
CA PHE A 163 -14.86 14.47 33.09
C PHE A 163 -13.53 13.72 33.18
N TRP A 164 -13.37 12.65 32.39
CA TRP A 164 -12.11 11.92 32.24
C TRP A 164 -11.16 12.57 31.24
N SER A 165 -11.68 13.36 30.30
CA SER A 165 -10.89 14.08 29.29
C SER A 165 -11.49 15.42 28.91
N ASN A 166 -10.63 16.34 28.42
CA ASN A 166 -11.07 17.62 27.88
C ASN A 166 -11.98 17.45 26.64
N TYR A 167 -11.85 16.32 25.94
CA TYR A 167 -12.72 15.98 24.82
C TYR A 167 -14.17 15.78 25.27
N GLU A 168 -14.41 14.98 26.30
CA GLU A 168 -15.75 14.78 26.89
C GLU A 168 -16.38 16.11 27.32
N GLU A 169 -15.61 16.95 27.99
CA GLU A 169 -16.04 18.28 28.43
C GLU A 169 -16.41 19.19 27.25
N SER A 170 -15.59 19.22 26.19
CA SER A 170 -15.89 20.02 24.99
C SER A 170 -17.17 19.57 24.27
N LYS A 171 -17.46 18.26 24.24
CA LYS A 171 -18.69 17.71 23.64
C LYS A 171 -19.89 17.96 24.54
N TYR A 172 -19.72 17.92 25.86
CA TYR A 172 -20.75 18.31 26.83
C TYR A 172 -21.21 19.76 26.61
N GLU A 173 -20.28 20.72 26.51
CA GLU A 173 -20.63 22.12 26.31
C GLU A 173 -21.27 22.37 24.94
N ALA A 174 -20.80 21.68 23.89
CA ALA A 174 -21.43 21.74 22.57
C ALA A 174 -22.88 21.21 22.59
N GLU A 175 -23.11 20.06 23.24
CA GLU A 175 -24.45 19.49 23.36
C GLU A 175 -25.40 20.41 24.15
N LYS A 176 -24.90 21.00 25.24
CA LYS A 176 -25.64 21.98 26.04
C LYS A 176 -26.02 23.22 25.23
N ALA A 177 -25.16 23.68 24.31
CA ALA A 177 -25.48 24.78 23.40
C ALA A 177 -26.62 24.38 22.45
N VAL A 178 -26.58 23.18 21.86
CA VAL A 178 -27.65 22.66 20.99
C VAL A 178 -28.98 22.62 21.73
N ARG A 179 -29.01 22.04 22.95
CA ARG A 179 -30.24 21.96 23.77
C ARG A 179 -30.83 23.32 24.13
N LYS A 180 -30.01 24.37 24.18
CA LYS A 180 -30.43 25.74 24.51
C LYS A 180 -30.75 26.62 23.30
N SER A 181 -30.54 26.12 22.08
CA SER A 181 -30.70 26.90 20.86
C SER A 181 -32.14 27.29 20.53
N GLY A 182 -33.13 26.53 21.03
CA GLY A 182 -34.53 26.68 20.63
C GLY A 182 -34.86 26.18 19.22
N LEU A 183 -33.89 25.57 18.53
CA LEU A 183 -34.06 24.96 17.21
C LEU A 183 -34.54 23.50 17.32
N PRO A 184 -35.22 22.95 16.28
CA PRO A 184 -35.56 21.54 16.25
C PRO A 184 -34.29 20.69 16.17
N TYR A 185 -33.97 19.91 17.22
CA TYR A 185 -32.72 19.15 17.27
C TYR A 185 -32.92 17.65 17.53
N THR A 186 -31.88 16.88 17.23
CA THR A 186 -31.72 15.49 17.65
C THR A 186 -30.26 15.26 18.03
N ILE A 187 -30.01 14.62 19.18
CA ILE A 187 -28.66 14.34 19.67
C ILE A 187 -28.35 12.86 19.57
N PHE A 188 -27.20 12.53 18.99
CA PHE A 188 -26.69 11.17 18.88
C PHE A 188 -25.45 11.00 19.75
N ARG A 189 -25.48 10.02 20.65
CA ARG A 189 -24.39 9.73 21.59
C ARG A 189 -23.84 8.32 21.35
N PRO A 190 -22.96 8.13 20.36
CA PRO A 190 -22.33 6.83 20.14
C PRO A 190 -21.36 6.45 21.26
N GLY A 191 -21.27 5.14 21.50
CA GLY A 191 -20.23 4.52 22.31
C GLY A 191 -18.88 4.45 21.61
N MET A 192 -18.15 3.35 21.80
CA MET A 192 -16.86 3.15 21.15
C MET A 192 -17.05 2.72 19.69
N VAL A 193 -17.00 3.69 18.77
CA VAL A 193 -17.18 3.40 17.33
C VAL A 193 -16.08 2.49 16.81
N VAL A 194 -16.48 1.36 16.22
CA VAL A 194 -15.61 0.40 15.54
C VAL A 194 -15.93 0.37 14.04
N GLY A 195 -15.17 -0.42 13.28
CA GLY A 195 -15.36 -0.58 11.85
C GLY A 195 -16.75 -1.10 11.49
N ASN A 196 -17.06 -1.02 10.19
CA ASN A 196 -18.31 -1.52 9.65
C ASN A 196 -18.49 -3.01 9.99
N SER A 197 -19.70 -3.39 10.42
CA SER A 197 -20.00 -4.72 10.97
C SER A 197 -19.75 -5.87 9.98
N GLU A 198 -20.00 -5.64 8.69
CA GLU A 198 -19.89 -6.65 7.62
C GLU A 198 -18.48 -6.68 7.00
N THR A 199 -17.86 -5.52 6.84
CA THR A 199 -16.61 -5.38 6.06
C THR A 199 -15.37 -5.15 6.91
N GLY A 200 -15.54 -4.81 8.19
CA GLY A 200 -14.46 -4.42 9.09
C GLY A 200 -13.84 -3.04 8.82
N LYS A 201 -14.23 -2.37 7.71
CA LYS A 201 -13.61 -1.13 7.24
C LYS A 201 -13.64 -0.04 8.32
N ILE A 202 -12.49 0.59 8.56
CA ILE A 202 -12.31 1.76 9.43
C ILE A 202 -11.15 2.63 8.94
N LYS A 203 -11.22 3.95 9.15
CA LYS A 203 -10.10 4.85 8.86
C LYS A 203 -9.01 4.82 9.94
N THR A 204 -9.38 4.81 11.21
CA THR A 204 -8.43 4.94 12.33
C THR A 204 -8.50 3.79 13.33
N PHE A 205 -7.35 3.11 13.53
CA PHE A 205 -7.19 2.03 14.51
C PHE A 205 -6.89 2.55 15.92
N ASN A 206 -7.89 3.15 16.58
CA ASN A 206 -7.79 3.68 17.95
C ASN A 206 -8.46 2.75 18.98
N THR A 207 -8.34 3.09 20.28
CA THR A 207 -9.05 2.45 21.40
C THR A 207 -8.96 0.91 21.40
N LEU A 208 -10.04 0.19 21.02
CA LEU A 208 -10.06 -1.29 20.96
C LEU A 208 -8.94 -1.85 20.08
N TYR A 209 -8.69 -1.24 18.92
CA TYR A 209 -7.70 -1.73 17.97
C TYR A 209 -6.27 -1.66 18.51
N VAL A 210 -5.98 -0.72 19.40
CA VAL A 210 -4.67 -0.64 20.07
C VAL A 210 -4.45 -1.87 20.96
N LEU A 211 -5.47 -2.27 21.72
CA LEU A 211 -5.43 -3.49 22.54
C LEU A 211 -5.23 -4.74 21.67
N LEU A 212 -6.05 -4.88 20.62
CA LEU A 212 -5.96 -6.01 19.69
C LEU A 212 -4.57 -6.09 19.03
N LYS A 213 -4.04 -4.96 18.56
CA LYS A 213 -2.69 -4.88 17.96
C LYS A 213 -1.60 -5.30 18.94
N LEU A 214 -1.65 -4.84 20.18
CA LEU A 214 -0.65 -5.20 21.19
C LEU A 214 -0.74 -6.68 21.55
N TYR A 215 -1.95 -7.24 21.63
CA TYR A 215 -2.17 -8.65 21.90
C TYR A 215 -1.69 -9.55 20.75
N LEU A 216 -2.07 -9.25 19.51
CA LEU A 216 -1.61 -9.96 18.30
C LEU A 216 -0.09 -9.92 18.12
N ASN A 217 0.56 -8.84 18.57
CA ASN A 217 2.03 -8.73 18.56
C ASN A 217 2.71 -9.39 19.77
N GLY A 218 1.98 -10.06 20.64
CA GLY A 218 2.51 -10.70 21.85
C GLY A 218 3.06 -9.73 22.90
N LYS A 219 2.77 -8.43 22.77
CA LYS A 219 3.23 -7.35 23.66
C LYS A 219 2.29 -7.12 24.85
N LEU A 220 1.07 -7.65 24.80
CA LEU A 220 0.07 -7.51 25.86
C LEU A 220 -0.21 -8.85 26.55
N ARG A 221 0.64 -9.23 27.51
CA ARG A 221 0.41 -10.43 28.34
C ARG A 221 -0.38 -10.12 29.61
N PHE A 222 -0.14 -8.94 30.17
CA PHE A 222 -0.78 -8.44 31.38
C PHE A 222 -1.78 -7.35 31.01
N ILE A 223 -3.01 -7.47 31.48
CA ILE A 223 -4.08 -6.52 31.20
C ILE A 223 -4.49 -5.87 32.52
N PRO A 224 -4.36 -4.53 32.63
CA PRO A 224 -4.53 -3.82 33.89
C PRO A 224 -6.02 -3.54 34.22
N THR A 225 -6.90 -4.51 34.04
CA THR A 225 -8.32 -4.40 34.40
C THR A 225 -8.90 -5.75 34.85
N SER A 226 -10.15 -5.75 35.32
CA SER A 226 -10.91 -6.95 35.61
C SER A 226 -11.25 -7.71 34.33
N SER A 227 -11.20 -9.04 34.37
CA SER A 227 -11.60 -9.89 33.23
C SER A 227 -13.08 -9.75 32.84
N HIS A 228 -13.93 -9.28 33.77
CA HIS A 228 -15.36 -9.05 33.56
C HIS A 228 -15.70 -7.64 33.11
N MET A 229 -14.69 -6.77 32.93
CA MET A 229 -14.90 -5.42 32.44
C MET A 229 -15.53 -5.51 31.04
N LYS A 230 -16.67 -4.84 30.86
CA LYS A 230 -17.42 -4.82 29.62
C LYS A 230 -17.01 -3.62 28.78
N LEU A 231 -16.88 -3.84 27.47
CA LEU A 231 -16.68 -2.80 26.49
C LEU A 231 -17.99 -2.51 25.76
N ASN A 232 -18.11 -1.31 25.20
CA ASN A 232 -19.27 -0.86 24.42
C ASN A 232 -18.92 -0.56 22.94
N PRO A 233 -18.33 -1.51 22.19
CA PRO A 233 -18.07 -1.33 20.77
C PRO A 233 -19.39 -1.17 20.01
N VAL A 234 -19.46 -0.19 19.10
CA VAL A 234 -20.62 0.02 18.22
C VAL A 234 -20.15 0.15 16.77
N PRO A 235 -20.62 -0.71 15.84
CA PRO A 235 -20.25 -0.60 14.44
C PRO A 235 -20.70 0.73 13.82
N VAL A 236 -19.87 1.30 12.95
CA VAL A 236 -20.13 2.62 12.35
C VAL A 236 -21.37 2.65 11.44
N ASP A 237 -21.72 1.53 10.82
CA ASP A 237 -22.89 1.35 9.97
C ASP A 237 -24.19 1.41 10.78
N TYR A 238 -24.20 0.87 12.00
CA TYR A 238 -25.30 1.09 12.94
C TYR A 238 -25.44 2.58 13.29
N VAL A 239 -24.33 3.25 13.57
CA VAL A 239 -24.34 4.71 13.86
C VAL A 239 -24.84 5.50 12.65
N ALA A 240 -24.39 5.18 11.44
CA ALA A 240 -24.79 5.86 10.22
C ALA A 240 -26.28 5.66 9.92
N ARG A 241 -26.80 4.42 10.06
CA ARG A 241 -28.23 4.11 9.94
C ARG A 241 -29.04 4.88 10.96
N ALA A 242 -28.63 4.86 12.23
CA ALA A 242 -29.33 5.55 13.31
C ALA A 242 -29.43 7.05 13.03
N VAL A 243 -28.32 7.69 12.66
CA VAL A 243 -28.31 9.11 12.32
C VAL A 243 -29.22 9.37 11.11
N GLY A 244 -29.05 8.64 10.01
CA GLY A 244 -29.84 8.86 8.80
C GLY A 244 -31.35 8.68 9.00
N VAL A 245 -31.78 7.61 9.67
CA VAL A 245 -33.20 7.34 9.96
C VAL A 245 -33.79 8.40 10.88
N LEU A 246 -33.11 8.70 11.99
CA LEU A 246 -33.68 9.57 13.03
C LEU A 246 -33.59 11.05 12.68
N THR A 247 -32.61 11.47 11.88
CA THR A 247 -32.57 12.83 11.32
C THR A 247 -33.82 13.13 10.50
N LEU A 248 -34.30 12.15 9.74
CA LEU A 248 -35.46 12.27 8.85
C LEU A 248 -36.79 11.88 9.51
N ASN A 249 -36.77 11.37 10.75
CA ASN A 249 -37.97 11.04 11.51
C ASN A 249 -38.42 12.25 12.34
N TYR A 250 -39.66 12.71 12.09
CA TYR A 250 -40.25 13.82 12.83
C TYR A 250 -40.41 13.51 14.33
N GLU A 251 -40.81 12.29 14.69
CA GLU A 251 -41.03 11.88 16.08
C GLU A 251 -39.72 11.84 16.91
N ALA A 252 -38.55 11.87 16.27
CA ALA A 252 -37.25 11.98 16.94
C ALA A 252 -36.92 13.43 17.40
N LEU A 253 -37.88 14.37 17.29
CA LEU A 253 -37.77 15.74 17.78
C LEU A 253 -37.48 15.83 19.28
N ASP A 254 -36.46 16.66 19.58
CA ASP A 254 -36.00 17.01 20.91
C ASP A 254 -35.60 15.80 21.75
N LYS A 255 -35.09 14.76 21.07
CA LYS A 255 -34.65 13.51 21.70
C LYS A 255 -33.14 13.33 21.64
N THR A 256 -32.67 12.57 22.61
CA THR A 256 -31.29 12.08 22.67
C THR A 256 -31.30 10.56 22.52
N PHE A 257 -30.32 10.04 21.79
CA PHE A 257 -30.18 8.62 21.49
C PHE A 257 -28.80 8.12 21.91
N HIS A 258 -28.73 7.21 22.88
CA HIS A 258 -27.52 6.47 23.20
C HIS A 258 -27.33 5.34 22.19
N LEU A 259 -26.38 5.52 21.27
CA LEU A 259 -26.04 4.50 20.27
C LEU A 259 -24.98 3.57 20.85
N THR A 260 -25.40 2.73 21.79
CA THR A 260 -24.57 1.76 22.50
C THR A 260 -25.26 0.39 22.53
N PRO A 261 -24.50 -0.72 22.50
CA PRO A 261 -25.08 -2.04 22.72
C PRO A 261 -25.73 -2.14 24.13
N PRO A 262 -26.84 -2.87 24.29
CA PRO A 262 -27.44 -3.10 25.60
C PRO A 262 -26.51 -3.95 26.49
N LEU A 263 -26.68 -3.86 27.81
CA LEU A 263 -25.79 -4.50 28.79
C LEU A 263 -25.64 -6.02 28.60
N SER A 264 -26.69 -6.70 28.13
CA SER A 264 -26.69 -8.14 27.83
C SER A 264 -25.80 -8.50 26.64
N GLN A 265 -25.58 -7.56 25.71
CA GLN A 265 -24.80 -7.75 24.49
C GLN A 265 -23.40 -7.12 24.55
N MET A 266 -23.09 -6.35 25.60
CA MET A 266 -21.76 -5.78 25.81
C MET A 266 -20.71 -6.87 26.10
N PRO A 267 -19.66 -7.00 25.26
CA PRO A 267 -18.63 -8.01 25.43
C PRO A 267 -17.71 -7.74 26.64
N PRO A 268 -17.43 -8.77 27.48
CA PRO A 268 -16.27 -8.75 28.36
C PRO A 268 -14.97 -8.68 27.56
N ILE A 269 -13.99 -7.90 28.02
CA ILE A 269 -12.67 -7.82 27.38
C ILE A 269 -11.96 -9.18 27.30
N LYS A 270 -12.18 -10.05 28.29
CA LYS A 270 -11.68 -11.43 28.29
C LYS A 270 -12.15 -12.18 27.05
N ASP A 271 -13.44 -12.10 26.76
CA ASP A 271 -14.07 -12.86 25.68
C ASP A 271 -13.58 -12.34 24.32
N ILE A 272 -13.46 -11.02 24.15
CA ILE A 272 -12.87 -10.42 22.94
C ILE A 272 -11.46 -10.96 22.68
N LEU A 273 -10.62 -11.02 23.70
CA LEU A 273 -9.24 -11.50 23.54
C LEU A 273 -9.16 -13.01 23.33
N GLU A 274 -10.06 -13.79 23.93
CA GLU A 274 -10.16 -15.22 23.67
C GLU A 274 -10.65 -15.53 22.24
N GLU A 275 -11.63 -14.78 21.73
CA GLU A 275 -12.05 -14.86 20.32
C GLU A 275 -10.93 -14.42 19.39
N THR A 276 -10.24 -13.32 19.70
CA THR A 276 -9.06 -12.85 18.95
C THR A 276 -7.97 -13.90 18.92
N ARG A 277 -7.72 -14.60 20.03
CA ARG A 277 -6.75 -15.70 20.13
C ARG A 277 -7.14 -16.87 19.23
N ARG A 278 -8.42 -17.28 19.24
CA ARG A 278 -8.94 -18.35 18.38
C ARG A 278 -8.85 -17.98 16.91
N TRP A 279 -9.25 -16.76 16.58
CA TRP A 279 -9.15 -16.19 15.24
C TRP A 279 -7.69 -16.13 14.76
N ALA A 280 -6.75 -15.68 15.60
CA ALA A 280 -5.34 -15.56 15.24
C ALA A 280 -4.68 -16.94 15.02
N LEU A 281 -5.06 -17.95 15.80
CA LEU A 281 -4.59 -19.31 15.59
C LEU A 281 -5.08 -19.86 14.23
N LYS A 282 -6.36 -19.66 13.90
CA LYS A 282 -6.97 -20.13 12.66
C LYS A 282 -6.42 -19.42 11.42
N ASN A 283 -6.36 -18.09 11.46
CA ASN A 283 -6.12 -17.27 10.26
C ASN A 283 -4.66 -16.81 10.11
N LEU A 284 -3.90 -16.70 11.21
CA LEU A 284 -2.51 -16.24 11.19
C LEU A 284 -1.53 -17.32 11.63
N GLN A 285 -2.01 -18.50 12.04
CA GLN A 285 -1.19 -19.57 12.63
C GLN A 285 -0.39 -19.10 13.85
N LEU A 286 -0.90 -18.09 14.57
CA LEU A 286 -0.25 -17.50 15.74
C LEU A 286 -0.77 -18.16 17.01
N ASN A 287 0.14 -18.80 17.75
CA ASN A 287 -0.17 -19.33 19.08
C ASN A 287 0.07 -18.27 20.16
N LEU A 288 -0.95 -17.45 20.43
CA LEU A 288 -0.88 -16.39 21.43
C LEU A 288 -1.14 -16.93 22.85
N PRO A 289 -0.42 -16.42 23.87
CA PRO A 289 -0.63 -16.82 25.27
C PRO A 289 -2.00 -16.37 25.77
N ARG A 290 -2.56 -17.07 26.75
CA ARG A 290 -3.79 -16.63 27.42
C ARG A 290 -3.53 -15.30 28.17
N PRO A 291 -4.45 -14.32 28.08
CA PRO A 291 -4.30 -13.06 28.77
C PRO A 291 -4.40 -13.23 30.29
N PHE A 292 -3.54 -12.51 31.04
CA PHE A 292 -3.60 -12.46 32.50
C PHE A 292 -4.14 -11.10 32.95
N PHE A 293 -5.24 -11.10 33.69
CA PHE A 293 -5.96 -9.89 34.12
C PHE A 293 -5.57 -9.52 35.55
N VAL A 294 -5.21 -8.26 35.77
CA VAL A 294 -4.87 -7.71 37.08
C VAL A 294 -5.71 -6.46 37.32
N PRO A 295 -6.57 -6.42 38.34
CA PRO A 295 -7.32 -5.21 38.69
C PRO A 295 -6.37 -4.15 39.28
N ILE A 296 -6.16 -3.00 38.62
CA ILE A 296 -5.21 -1.96 39.09
C ILE A 296 -5.86 -0.58 39.30
N SER A 297 -7.17 -0.54 39.57
CA SER A 297 -8.02 0.66 39.58
C SER A 297 -7.48 1.88 40.38
N PRO A 298 -6.85 1.77 41.57
CA PRO A 298 -6.43 2.98 42.31
C PRO A 298 -5.05 3.55 41.93
N ILE A 299 -4.14 2.72 41.40
CA ILE A 299 -2.73 3.12 41.19
C ILE A 299 -2.58 3.89 39.87
N ILE A 300 -3.31 3.46 38.84
CA ILE A 300 -3.29 4.06 37.50
C ILE A 300 -3.88 5.47 37.52
N GLN A 301 -4.92 5.72 38.33
CA GLN A 301 -5.54 7.04 38.48
C GLN A 301 -4.64 8.10 39.16
N ARG A 302 -3.62 7.65 39.94
CA ARG A 302 -2.67 8.55 40.62
C ARG A 302 -1.45 8.91 39.77
N TRP A 303 -1.27 8.27 38.62
CA TRP A 303 -0.14 8.49 37.74
C TRP A 303 -0.41 9.66 36.79
N LYS A 304 0.44 10.69 36.85
CA LYS A 304 0.45 11.77 35.86
C LYS A 304 1.34 11.37 34.70
N PRO A 305 0.88 11.46 33.43
CA PRO A 305 1.75 11.27 32.28
C PRO A 305 2.90 12.28 32.33
N SER A 306 4.08 11.85 31.89
CA SER A 306 5.26 12.72 31.83
C SER A 306 5.00 13.92 30.91
N SER A 307 5.37 15.13 31.33
CA SER A 307 5.23 16.36 30.54
C SER A 307 6.29 16.51 29.44
N ASP A 308 7.23 15.56 29.34
CA ASP A 308 8.30 15.59 28.35
C ASP A 308 7.78 15.18 26.96
N LYS A 309 7.52 16.18 26.11
CA LYS A 309 7.04 16.00 24.73
C LYS A 309 8.02 15.23 23.84
N ASN A 310 9.29 15.09 24.24
CA ASN A 310 10.32 14.40 23.45
C ASN A 310 10.50 12.92 23.85
N ARG A 311 9.86 12.47 24.93
CA ARG A 311 9.93 11.07 25.38
C ARG A 311 8.99 10.20 24.54
N LYS A 312 9.49 9.06 24.04
CA LYS A 312 8.65 8.06 23.36
C LYS A 312 7.65 7.45 24.36
N PRO A 313 6.34 7.43 24.05
CA PRO A 313 5.36 6.80 24.92
C PRO A 313 5.66 5.30 25.02
N GLY A 314 5.87 4.82 26.24
CA GLY A 314 6.05 3.40 26.55
C GLY A 314 4.71 2.66 26.54
N LEU A 315 4.77 1.34 26.73
CA LEU A 315 3.57 0.49 26.83
C LEU A 315 2.62 0.98 27.93
N LEU A 316 3.16 1.48 29.06
CA LEU A 316 2.36 2.05 30.15
C LEU A 316 1.62 3.32 29.73
N ASP A 317 2.25 4.21 28.96
CA ASP A 317 1.62 5.44 28.48
C ASP A 317 0.44 5.11 27.54
N VAL A 318 0.62 4.12 26.66
CA VAL A 318 -0.45 3.60 25.80
C VAL A 318 -1.60 3.01 26.62
N LEU A 319 -1.30 2.17 27.62
CA LEU A 319 -2.33 1.61 28.49
C LEU A 319 -3.06 2.67 29.32
N LEU A 320 -2.35 3.74 29.74
CA LEU A 320 -2.94 4.88 30.43
C LEU A 320 -3.91 5.66 29.53
N THR A 321 -3.62 5.82 28.23
CA THR A 321 -4.59 6.44 27.31
C THR A 321 -5.89 5.65 27.17
N LEU A 322 -5.84 4.34 27.44
CA LEU A 322 -7.00 3.45 27.42
C LEU A 322 -7.71 3.38 28.78
N ALA A 323 -7.14 3.93 29.85
CA ALA A 323 -7.68 3.83 31.21
C ALA A 323 -9.14 4.27 31.34
N PRO A 324 -9.63 5.35 30.68
CA PRO A 324 -11.05 5.73 30.74
C PRO A 324 -12.01 4.66 30.20
N TYR A 325 -11.55 3.82 29.27
CA TYR A 325 -12.30 2.70 28.70
C TYR A 325 -12.11 1.40 29.49
N LEU A 326 -11.08 1.33 30.34
CA LEU A 326 -10.69 0.13 31.08
C LEU A 326 -11.26 0.06 32.52
N ASP A 327 -12.01 1.07 32.94
CA ASP A 327 -12.73 1.14 34.23
C ASP A 327 -14.19 1.58 33.97
N GLU A 328 -14.82 0.97 32.96
CA GLU A 328 -16.19 1.30 32.56
C GLU A 328 -17.22 0.78 33.58
N LYS A 329 -17.86 1.69 34.29
CA LYS A 329 -18.92 1.43 35.30
C LYS A 329 -20.25 2.05 34.92
N ARG A 330 -20.36 2.66 33.73
CA ARG A 330 -21.58 3.26 33.21
C ARG A 330 -22.37 2.24 32.43
N VAL A 331 -23.68 2.24 32.65
CA VAL A 331 -24.66 1.50 31.84
C VAL A 331 -25.56 2.52 31.18
N PHE A 332 -25.47 2.65 29.86
CA PHE A 332 -26.27 3.61 29.10
C PHE A 332 -27.63 2.99 28.80
N LYS A 333 -28.70 3.65 29.25
CA LYS A 333 -30.06 3.28 28.84
C LYS A 333 -30.29 3.71 27.39
N ASN A 334 -31.02 2.91 26.65
CA ASN A 334 -31.26 3.03 25.22
C ASN A 334 -32.75 3.04 24.89
N GLU A 335 -33.60 3.56 25.78
CA GLU A 335 -35.06 3.49 25.70
C GLU A 335 -35.61 4.16 24.44
N ASN A 336 -35.17 5.39 24.11
CA ASN A 336 -35.51 6.04 22.85
C ASN A 336 -34.90 5.26 21.69
N THR A 337 -33.64 4.85 21.80
CA THR A 337 -32.96 4.12 20.72
C THR A 337 -33.72 2.85 20.33
N GLU A 338 -34.10 2.01 21.29
CA GLU A 338 -34.88 0.78 21.07
C GLU A 338 -36.29 1.06 20.55
N LYS A 339 -36.96 2.09 21.10
CA LYS A 339 -38.31 2.48 20.66
C LYS A 339 -38.34 2.85 19.17
N PHE A 340 -37.34 3.57 18.69
CA PHE A 340 -37.35 4.15 17.34
C PHE A 340 -36.62 3.32 16.29
N LEU A 341 -35.56 2.58 16.67
CA LEU A 341 -34.78 1.76 15.73
C LEU A 341 -35.09 0.26 15.83
N GLY A 342 -35.86 -0.14 16.85
CA GLY A 342 -36.07 -1.54 17.20
C GLY A 342 -34.96 -2.10 18.09
N PRO A 343 -35.03 -3.39 18.44
CA PRO A 343 -34.02 -4.04 19.28
C PRO A 343 -32.65 -4.01 18.61
N TYR A 344 -31.60 -3.90 19.43
CA TYR A 344 -30.23 -4.01 18.94
C TYR A 344 -29.93 -5.46 18.51
N ASP A 345 -29.60 -5.64 17.23
CA ASP A 345 -29.55 -6.93 16.52
C ASP A 345 -28.14 -7.38 16.11
N LEU A 346 -27.10 -6.63 16.49
CA LEU A 346 -25.71 -6.94 16.11
C LEU A 346 -24.98 -7.77 17.17
N ASP A 347 -24.48 -8.95 16.79
CA ASP A 347 -23.60 -9.75 17.66
C ASP A 347 -22.13 -9.41 17.42
N TRP A 348 -21.43 -9.00 18.48
CA TRP A 348 -20.00 -8.73 18.44
C TRP A 348 -19.15 -9.94 18.07
N LYS A 349 -19.62 -11.16 18.29
CA LYS A 349 -18.92 -12.38 17.86
C LYS A 349 -18.96 -12.56 16.35
N GLU A 350 -19.99 -12.02 15.69
CA GLU A 350 -20.13 -12.08 14.24
C GLU A 350 -19.28 -11.00 13.56
N TYR A 351 -19.30 -9.76 14.06
CA TYR A 351 -18.53 -8.68 13.43
C TYR A 351 -17.05 -8.62 13.85
N LEU A 352 -16.64 -9.11 15.02
CA LEU A 352 -15.24 -9.07 15.47
C LEU A 352 -14.26 -9.73 14.48
N PRO A 353 -14.55 -10.91 13.89
CA PRO A 353 -13.74 -11.49 12.81
C PRO A 353 -13.51 -10.53 11.64
N HIS A 354 -14.55 -9.83 11.17
CA HIS A 354 -14.44 -8.85 10.08
C HIS A 354 -13.56 -7.66 10.49
N LEU A 355 -13.72 -7.15 11.72
CA LEU A 355 -12.86 -6.10 12.26
C LEU A 355 -11.38 -6.54 12.30
N LEU A 356 -11.12 -7.77 12.74
CA LEU A 356 -9.77 -8.34 12.83
C LEU A 356 -9.18 -8.57 11.45
N GLU A 357 -9.94 -9.14 10.52
CA GLU A 357 -9.50 -9.39 9.14
C GLU A 357 -9.08 -8.09 8.46
N TYR A 358 -9.93 -7.07 8.51
CA TYR A 358 -9.60 -5.76 7.94
C TYR A 358 -8.41 -5.11 8.66
N ALA A 359 -8.41 -5.07 10.00
CA ALA A 359 -7.34 -4.42 10.76
C ALA A 359 -5.98 -5.10 10.55
N VAL A 360 -5.98 -6.42 10.52
CA VAL A 360 -4.81 -7.22 10.18
C VAL A 360 -4.41 -6.91 8.76
N TYR A 361 -5.26 -7.08 7.75
CA TYR A 361 -4.90 -6.77 6.36
C TYR A 361 -4.19 -5.41 6.21
N GLN A 362 -4.71 -4.38 6.88
CA GLN A 362 -4.17 -3.01 6.88
C GLN A 362 -2.94 -2.78 7.79
N GLY A 363 -2.42 -3.82 8.46
CA GLY A 363 -1.30 -3.73 9.39
C GLY A 363 -1.55 -2.84 10.62
N PHE A 364 -2.82 -2.57 10.94
CA PHE A 364 -3.24 -1.54 11.89
C PHE A 364 -2.57 -0.18 11.61
N PHE A 365 -2.40 0.15 10.33
CA PHE A 365 -1.92 1.43 9.87
C PHE A 365 -3.13 2.31 9.55
N HIS A 366 -3.22 3.50 10.16
CA HIS A 366 -4.34 4.40 9.86
C HIS A 366 -4.47 4.63 8.35
N ARG A 367 -5.69 4.53 7.83
CA ARG A 367 -5.98 4.83 6.42
C ARG A 367 -5.73 6.32 6.23
N SER A 368 -4.58 6.64 5.66
CA SER A 368 -4.22 8.02 5.36
C SER A 368 -4.87 8.44 4.05
N GLU A 369 -4.96 9.73 3.80
CA GLU A 369 -5.38 10.29 2.50
C GLU A 369 -4.15 10.65 1.64
N ARG A 370 -3.00 10.02 1.95
CA ARG A 370 -1.70 10.32 1.33
C ARG A 370 -1.47 9.52 0.06
N THR A 371 -0.82 10.12 -0.92
CA THR A 371 -0.15 9.38 -2.00
C THR A 371 1.05 8.60 -1.44
N VAL A 372 1.60 7.69 -2.24
CA VAL A 372 2.85 6.99 -1.90
C VAL A 372 4.00 7.95 -1.57
N HIS A 373 4.11 9.08 -2.28
CA HIS A 373 5.20 10.06 -2.07
C HIS A 373 5.02 10.85 -0.77
N GLU A 374 3.80 11.27 -0.47
CA GLU A 374 3.45 11.89 0.83
C GLU A 374 3.64 10.88 1.98
N GLN A 375 3.35 9.60 1.75
CA GLN A 375 3.59 8.54 2.72
C GLN A 375 5.08 8.37 3.01
N VAL A 376 5.97 8.48 2.01
CA VAL A 376 7.42 8.50 2.25
C VAL A 376 7.78 9.62 3.21
N LEU A 377 7.41 10.88 2.92
CA LEU A 377 7.68 12.03 3.80
C LEU A 377 7.15 11.83 5.22
N PHE A 378 5.91 11.32 5.34
CA PHE A 378 5.30 11.04 6.64
C PHE A 378 6.12 10.02 7.44
N ARG A 379 6.60 8.95 6.80
CA ARG A 379 7.38 7.91 7.48
C ARG A 379 8.77 8.39 7.91
N LEU A 380 9.38 9.32 7.18
CA LEU A 380 10.67 9.92 7.55
C LEU A 380 10.62 10.65 8.90
N LYS A 381 9.47 11.21 9.27
CA LYS A 381 9.27 11.89 10.56
C LYS A 381 8.74 10.98 11.67
N SER A 382 8.53 9.69 11.40
CA SER A 382 8.01 8.76 12.40
C SER A 382 9.05 8.40 13.46
N GLN A 383 8.70 8.64 14.73
CA GLN A 383 9.53 8.22 15.86
C GLN A 383 9.27 6.77 16.30
N SER A 384 8.06 6.26 16.07
CA SER A 384 7.66 4.89 16.44
C SER A 384 8.28 3.84 15.52
N PHE A 385 8.43 4.18 14.23
CA PHE A 385 8.98 3.28 13.21
C PHE A 385 10.04 4.03 12.40
N PRO A 386 11.25 4.23 12.94
CA PRO A 386 12.28 5.03 12.28
C PRO A 386 12.74 4.40 10.96
N VAL A 387 13.18 5.24 10.02
CA VAL A 387 13.71 4.85 8.71
C VAL A 387 15.18 5.22 8.63
N LYS A 388 16.01 4.32 8.10
CA LYS A 388 17.43 4.57 7.83
C LYS A 388 17.78 4.22 6.39
N PHE A 389 18.64 5.03 5.80
CA PHE A 389 19.07 4.89 4.41
C PHE A 389 20.56 4.63 4.34
N TYR A 390 20.96 3.83 3.35
CA TYR A 390 22.34 3.48 3.11
C TYR A 390 22.60 3.45 1.60
N ASP A 391 23.54 4.25 1.11
CA ASP A 391 24.12 4.02 -0.23
C ASP A 391 25.29 3.03 -0.09
N VAL A 392 25.35 2.00 -0.94
CA VAL A 392 26.45 1.03 -0.99
C VAL A 392 27.25 1.26 -2.27
N VAL A 393 28.50 1.70 -2.10
CA VAL A 393 29.38 2.12 -3.21
C VAL A 393 30.83 1.80 -2.89
N ASN A 394 31.56 1.22 -3.84
CA ASN A 394 32.98 0.87 -3.70
C ASN A 394 33.22 -0.01 -2.46
N GLY A 395 32.29 -0.94 -2.18
CA GLY A 395 32.30 -1.80 -1.00
C GLY A 395 32.04 -1.09 0.34
N GLN A 396 31.74 0.22 0.33
CA GLN A 396 31.46 1.00 1.54
C GLN A 396 29.97 1.28 1.71
N VAL A 397 29.49 1.18 2.95
CA VAL A 397 28.11 1.52 3.32
C VAL A 397 28.08 2.93 3.90
N LYS A 398 27.44 3.86 3.20
CA LYS A 398 27.30 5.27 3.63
C LYS A 398 25.90 5.52 4.15
N GLU A 399 25.76 5.71 5.46
CA GLU A 399 24.48 6.04 6.09
C GLU A 399 24.04 7.46 5.73
N LYS A 400 22.74 7.61 5.45
CA LYS A 400 22.05 8.88 5.30
C LYS A 400 20.86 8.91 6.27
N SER A 401 20.77 9.97 7.08
CA SER A 401 19.70 10.10 8.07
C SER A 401 18.36 10.40 7.41
N ALA A 402 17.26 10.06 8.10
CA ALA A 402 15.91 10.38 7.64
C ALA A 402 15.67 11.89 7.53
N ASP A 403 16.26 12.70 8.42
CA ASP A 403 16.12 14.16 8.36
C ASP A 403 16.84 14.76 7.15
N LEU A 404 18.07 14.30 6.84
CA LEU A 404 18.75 14.73 5.62
C LEU A 404 18.00 14.30 4.36
N MET A 405 17.43 13.09 4.37
CA MET A 405 16.59 12.62 3.26
C MET A 405 15.33 13.47 3.10
N TYR A 406 14.68 13.84 4.20
CA TYR A 406 13.51 14.71 4.22
C TYR A 406 13.84 16.10 3.66
N ASP A 407 14.94 16.69 4.10
CA ASP A 407 15.39 18.01 3.65
C ASP A 407 15.74 18.00 2.16
N ASP A 408 16.43 16.96 1.68
CA ASP A 408 16.75 16.80 0.27
C ASP A 408 15.49 16.67 -0.60
N ILE A 409 14.47 15.95 -0.14
CA ILE A 409 13.19 15.82 -0.86
C ILE A 409 12.49 17.18 -0.95
N LEU A 410 12.40 17.93 0.15
CA LEU A 410 11.76 19.25 0.12
C LEU A 410 12.52 20.25 -0.75
N ARG A 411 13.85 20.25 -0.67
CA ARG A 411 14.70 21.06 -1.55
C ARG A 411 14.53 20.67 -3.02
N ALA A 412 14.52 19.38 -3.34
CA ALA A 412 14.30 18.92 -4.71
C ALA A 412 12.89 19.30 -5.22
N THR A 413 11.86 19.14 -4.40
CA THR A 413 10.47 19.55 -4.69
C THR A 413 10.43 21.04 -5.04
N SER A 414 11.03 21.86 -4.18
CA SER A 414 11.13 23.30 -4.37
C SER A 414 11.94 23.72 -5.59
N ALA A 415 13.05 23.03 -5.85
CA ALA A 415 13.91 23.27 -7.00
C ALA A 415 13.19 22.96 -8.32
N LEU A 416 12.43 21.85 -8.40
CA LEU A 416 11.63 21.50 -9.57
C LEU A 416 10.61 22.59 -9.90
N GLN A 417 9.87 23.07 -8.88
CA GLN A 417 8.89 24.14 -9.07
C GLN A 417 9.54 25.45 -9.53
N LYS A 418 10.71 25.81 -8.99
CA LYS A 418 11.48 26.99 -9.44
C LYS A 418 12.06 26.85 -10.84
N LEU A 419 12.32 25.63 -11.29
CA LEU A 419 12.65 25.31 -12.68
C LEU A 419 11.41 25.28 -13.58
N GLY A 420 10.25 25.64 -13.03
CA GLY A 420 8.99 25.79 -13.75
C GLY A 420 8.26 24.48 -13.98
N VAL A 421 8.64 23.37 -13.34
CA VAL A 421 7.91 22.09 -13.45
C VAL A 421 6.54 22.24 -12.79
N GLN A 422 5.49 21.93 -13.55
CA GLN A 422 4.10 21.99 -13.12
C GLN A 422 3.49 20.59 -12.99
N ARG A 423 2.27 20.53 -12.43
CA ARG A 423 1.49 19.28 -12.37
C ARG A 423 1.32 18.71 -13.80
N GLN A 424 1.46 17.41 -13.96
CA GLN A 424 1.45 16.66 -15.23
C GLN A 424 2.61 16.95 -16.21
N ASP A 425 3.59 17.78 -15.87
CA ASP A 425 4.86 17.83 -16.62
C ASP A 425 5.62 16.51 -16.46
N ARG A 426 6.25 16.02 -17.52
CA ARG A 426 7.06 14.78 -17.49
C ARG A 426 8.51 15.11 -17.14
N VAL A 427 9.08 14.33 -16.23
CA VAL A 427 10.47 14.45 -15.78
C VAL A 427 11.18 13.10 -15.95
N ALA A 428 12.17 13.05 -16.85
CA ALA A 428 12.89 11.83 -17.17
C ALA A 428 14.05 11.57 -16.20
N LEU A 429 14.27 10.30 -15.84
CA LEU A 429 15.30 9.86 -14.89
C LEU A 429 16.12 8.71 -15.47
N VAL A 430 17.42 8.89 -15.67
CA VAL A 430 18.35 7.83 -16.09
C VAL A 430 19.48 7.72 -15.09
N GLY A 431 19.62 6.61 -14.37
CA GLY A 431 20.76 6.44 -13.47
C GLY A 431 20.72 5.19 -12.60
N LEU A 432 21.75 5.07 -11.77
CA LEU A 432 21.94 3.95 -10.85
C LEU A 432 21.09 4.13 -9.58
N ASN A 433 20.77 3.00 -8.93
CA ASN A 433 20.03 3.01 -7.68
C ASN A 433 20.77 3.81 -6.62
N SER A 434 20.11 4.78 -6.02
CA SER A 434 20.70 5.59 -4.97
C SER A 434 19.61 6.31 -4.17
N THR A 435 19.98 6.77 -2.98
CA THR A 435 19.12 7.70 -2.23
C THR A 435 18.77 8.96 -3.02
N ARG A 436 19.64 9.43 -3.93
CA ARG A 436 19.37 10.58 -4.81
C ARG A 436 18.29 10.29 -5.84
N TYR A 437 18.29 9.09 -6.41
CA TYR A 437 17.23 8.62 -7.31
C TYR A 437 15.88 8.63 -6.58
N LEU A 438 15.84 8.05 -5.37
CA LEU A 438 14.64 8.07 -4.53
C LEU A 438 14.19 9.51 -4.20
N THR A 439 15.12 10.42 -3.89
CA THR A 439 14.78 11.84 -3.64
C THR A 439 14.01 12.43 -4.82
N LEU A 440 14.47 12.17 -6.05
CA LEU A 440 13.86 12.72 -7.26
C LEU A 440 12.49 12.12 -7.54
N GLU A 441 12.33 10.79 -7.48
CA GLU A 441 11.03 10.11 -7.64
C GLU A 441 9.99 10.69 -6.66
N VAL A 442 10.36 10.84 -5.38
CA VAL A 442 9.45 11.40 -4.37
C VAL A 442 9.15 12.87 -4.64
N ALA A 443 10.15 13.68 -4.97
CA ALA A 443 9.96 15.11 -5.24
C ALA A 443 9.05 15.38 -6.46
N ILE A 444 9.22 14.61 -7.54
CA ILE A 444 8.38 14.68 -8.75
C ILE A 444 6.93 14.36 -8.40
N GLY A 445 6.70 13.28 -7.66
CA GLY A 445 5.36 12.88 -7.25
C GLY A 445 4.68 13.81 -6.25
N LEU A 446 5.43 14.55 -5.44
CA LEU A 446 4.89 15.54 -4.49
C LEU A 446 4.36 16.82 -5.16
N ILE A 447 4.88 17.16 -6.35
CA ILE A 447 4.40 18.31 -7.13
C ILE A 447 3.32 17.91 -8.16
N GLY A 448 2.96 16.61 -8.21
CA GLY A 448 2.03 16.06 -9.19
C GLY A 448 2.56 16.01 -10.62
N ALA A 449 3.89 16.08 -10.78
CA ALA A 449 4.57 15.82 -12.05
C ALA A 449 4.71 14.30 -12.27
N VAL A 450 5.00 13.90 -13.50
CA VAL A 450 5.03 12.50 -13.93
C VAL A 450 6.48 12.04 -14.06
N SER A 451 6.88 11.03 -13.28
CA SER A 451 8.23 10.45 -13.40
C SER A 451 8.33 9.52 -14.61
N VAL A 452 9.38 9.68 -15.42
CA VAL A 452 9.67 8.84 -16.59
C VAL A 452 11.03 8.18 -16.43
N PRO A 453 11.14 7.12 -15.62
CA PRO A 453 12.41 6.47 -15.38
C PRO A 453 12.80 5.53 -16.52
N LEU A 454 14.08 5.59 -16.89
CA LEU A 454 14.66 4.93 -18.06
C LEU A 454 15.83 4.02 -17.63
N TYR A 455 16.08 2.96 -18.39
CA TYR A 455 17.22 2.08 -18.12
C TYR A 455 18.53 2.83 -18.34
N TYR A 456 19.44 2.77 -17.37
CA TYR A 456 20.77 3.37 -17.48
C TYR A 456 21.67 2.69 -18.54
N THR A 457 21.25 1.50 -18.99
CA THR A 457 21.83 0.71 -20.08
C THR A 457 21.25 1.05 -21.46
N SER A 458 20.21 1.88 -21.54
CA SER A 458 19.61 2.25 -22.83
C SER A 458 20.60 3.05 -23.67
N PRO A 459 20.65 2.82 -25.00
CA PRO A 459 21.42 3.67 -25.90
C PRO A 459 20.93 5.14 -25.87
N PRO A 460 21.82 6.14 -26.04
CA PRO A 460 21.43 7.56 -26.05
C PRO A 460 20.34 7.89 -27.08
N ARG A 461 20.36 7.23 -28.25
CA ARG A 461 19.34 7.38 -29.29
C ARG A 461 17.94 6.99 -28.81
N GLU A 462 17.84 5.88 -28.06
CA GLU A 462 16.57 5.43 -27.49
C GLU A 462 16.06 6.40 -26.42
N ILE A 463 16.96 6.84 -25.53
CA ILE A 463 16.66 7.86 -24.51
C ILE A 463 16.12 9.13 -25.16
N LYS A 464 16.79 9.61 -26.22
CA LYS A 464 16.36 10.79 -26.98
C LYS A 464 14.95 10.62 -27.57
N ASN A 465 14.68 9.47 -28.18
CA ASN A 465 13.37 9.19 -28.76
C ASN A 465 12.27 9.18 -27.69
N ILE A 466 12.53 8.56 -26.55
CA ILE A 466 11.58 8.51 -25.43
C ILE A 466 11.32 9.91 -24.86
N ILE A 467 12.36 10.70 -24.60
CA ILE A 467 12.22 12.09 -24.11
C ILE A 467 11.35 12.92 -25.04
N LYS A 468 11.56 12.79 -26.35
CA LYS A 468 10.76 13.47 -27.37
C LYS A 468 9.30 12.97 -27.36
N SER A 469 9.09 11.66 -27.31
CA SER A 469 7.77 11.03 -27.32
C SER A 469 6.91 11.45 -26.13
N CYS A 470 7.49 11.41 -24.91
CA CYS A 470 6.76 11.79 -23.71
C CYS A 470 6.75 13.30 -23.47
N GLY A 471 7.52 14.09 -24.22
CA GLY A 471 7.66 15.54 -24.03
C GLY A 471 8.23 15.89 -22.65
N ALA A 472 9.27 15.18 -22.21
CA ALA A 472 9.90 15.45 -20.91
C ALA A 472 10.59 16.82 -20.88
N LYS A 473 10.33 17.59 -19.83
CA LYS A 473 10.84 18.96 -19.65
C LYS A 473 12.26 18.99 -19.09
N ILE A 474 12.57 18.02 -18.25
CA ILE A 474 13.87 17.86 -17.58
C ILE A 474 14.33 16.41 -17.72
N LEU A 475 15.62 16.22 -17.97
CA LEU A 475 16.32 14.94 -17.90
C LEU A 475 17.32 14.96 -16.73
N PHE A 476 17.10 14.07 -15.76
CA PHE A 476 18.05 13.80 -14.69
C PHE A 476 18.96 12.63 -15.05
N ILE A 477 20.28 12.82 -14.87
CA ILE A 477 21.31 11.85 -15.25
C ILE A 477 22.15 11.46 -14.02
N GLY A 478 22.16 10.18 -13.69
CA GLY A 478 22.86 9.61 -12.53
C GLY A 478 23.68 8.38 -12.87
N THR A 479 24.20 8.32 -14.10
CA THR A 479 25.17 7.29 -14.53
C THR A 479 26.37 7.95 -15.20
N PRO A 480 27.62 7.62 -14.79
CA PRO A 480 28.83 8.15 -15.41
C PRO A 480 28.94 7.81 -16.91
N HIS A 481 28.35 6.69 -17.33
CA HIS A 481 28.40 6.23 -18.71
C HIS A 481 27.71 7.21 -19.66
N LEU A 482 26.45 7.58 -19.36
CA LEU A 482 25.70 8.53 -20.17
C LEU A 482 26.28 9.94 -20.09
N MET A 483 26.84 10.33 -18.94
CA MET A 483 27.52 11.63 -18.77
C MET A 483 28.72 11.82 -19.72
N LYS A 484 29.30 10.73 -20.26
CA LYS A 484 30.39 10.79 -21.25
C LYS A 484 29.90 10.89 -22.71
N ARG A 485 28.61 10.67 -22.96
CA ARG A 485 27.98 10.58 -24.30
C ARG A 485 26.85 11.59 -24.47
N LEU A 486 26.96 12.73 -23.80
CA LEU A 486 25.89 13.74 -23.73
C LEU A 486 25.63 14.41 -25.09
N GLU A 487 26.65 14.49 -25.94
CA GLU A 487 26.56 15.03 -27.29
C GLU A 487 25.62 14.23 -28.21
N GLU A 488 25.31 12.98 -27.86
CA GLU A 488 24.35 12.13 -28.58
C GLU A 488 22.88 12.43 -28.18
N LEU A 489 22.66 13.17 -27.09
CA LEU A 489 21.34 13.56 -26.60
C LEU A 489 20.86 14.90 -27.20
N ASP A 490 19.58 15.19 -27.01
CA ASP A 490 19.02 16.48 -27.43
C ASP A 490 19.52 17.64 -26.56
N LYS A 491 19.79 18.79 -27.19
CA LYS A 491 20.22 20.01 -26.48
C LYS A 491 19.05 20.84 -25.97
N GLU A 492 17.82 20.56 -26.41
CA GLU A 492 16.63 21.31 -26.02
C GLU A 492 16.09 20.94 -24.63
N VAL A 493 16.40 19.73 -24.13
CA VAL A 493 15.97 19.30 -22.79
C VAL A 493 16.91 19.84 -21.70
N THR A 494 16.36 20.34 -20.61
CA THR A 494 17.17 20.77 -19.46
C THR A 494 17.79 19.54 -18.78
N MET A 495 19.11 19.47 -18.75
CA MET A 495 19.85 18.34 -18.16
C MET A 495 20.40 18.67 -16.77
N ILE A 496 20.18 17.76 -15.82
CA ILE A 496 20.64 17.89 -14.43
C ILE A 496 21.31 16.59 -13.99
N SER A 497 22.48 16.67 -13.37
CA SER A 497 23.19 15.52 -12.86
C SER A 497 22.80 15.22 -11.42
N PHE A 498 22.53 13.94 -11.12
CA PHE A 498 22.49 13.39 -9.76
C PHE A 498 23.57 12.34 -9.50
N CYS A 499 24.59 12.30 -10.36
CA CYS A 499 25.84 11.59 -10.08
C CYS A 499 26.48 12.10 -8.78
N ARG A 500 27.40 11.32 -8.21
CA ARG A 500 28.21 11.77 -7.07
C ARG A 500 29.10 12.94 -7.49
N GLU A 501 29.25 13.93 -6.61
CA GLU A 501 30.08 15.13 -6.85
C GLU A 501 31.57 14.82 -7.06
N SER A 502 32.04 13.63 -6.68
CA SER A 502 33.39 13.16 -7.00
C SER A 502 33.60 12.89 -8.50
N GLN A 503 32.54 12.91 -9.31
CA GLN A 503 32.60 12.71 -10.75
C GLN A 503 32.66 14.05 -11.48
N LYS A 504 33.36 14.09 -12.63
CA LYS A 504 33.46 15.31 -13.44
C LYS A 504 32.11 15.61 -14.10
N ILE A 505 31.49 16.71 -13.72
CA ILE A 505 30.23 17.20 -14.30
C ILE A 505 30.56 18.33 -15.31
N PRO A 506 30.10 18.26 -16.57
CA PRO A 506 30.28 19.34 -17.52
C PRO A 506 29.63 20.64 -17.06
N ALA A 507 30.27 21.79 -17.31
CA ALA A 507 29.81 23.10 -16.82
C ALA A 507 28.39 23.51 -17.27
N LYS A 508 27.90 22.94 -18.38
CA LYS A 508 26.55 23.20 -18.91
C LYS A 508 25.44 22.43 -18.19
N ILE A 509 25.78 21.48 -17.30
CA ILE A 509 24.84 20.64 -16.56
C ILE A 509 24.85 21.07 -15.10
N LEU A 510 23.67 21.24 -14.52
CA LEU A 510 23.51 21.52 -13.10
C LEU A 510 23.95 20.29 -12.28
N SER A 511 24.82 20.47 -11.29
CA SER A 511 25.17 19.40 -10.34
C SER A 511 24.05 19.16 -9.33
N TRP A 512 24.14 18.04 -8.60
CA TRP A 512 23.19 17.69 -7.55
C TRP A 512 23.10 18.79 -6.48
N THR A 513 24.26 19.27 -6.02
CA THR A 513 24.34 20.32 -4.98
C THR A 513 23.77 21.64 -5.50
N SER A 514 24.07 22.02 -6.74
CA SER A 514 23.52 23.25 -7.35
C SER A 514 22.01 23.15 -7.56
N PHE A 515 21.50 21.98 -7.93
CA PHE A 515 20.05 21.72 -8.06
C PHE A 515 19.34 21.86 -6.71
N LEU A 516 19.79 21.15 -5.67
CA LEU A 516 19.20 21.28 -4.32
C LEU A 516 19.34 22.69 -3.75
N GLY A 517 20.43 23.40 -4.08
CA GLY A 517 20.66 24.79 -3.68
C GLY A 517 19.64 25.79 -4.24
N LYS A 518 18.92 25.45 -5.33
CA LYS A 518 17.80 26.26 -5.82
C LYS A 518 16.58 26.16 -4.91
N GLY A 519 16.38 25.04 -4.21
CA GLY A 519 15.21 24.79 -3.37
C GLY A 519 15.31 25.34 -1.94
N ASN A 520 14.16 25.43 -1.27
CA ASN A 520 14.05 25.74 0.16
C ASN A 520 13.21 24.66 0.89
N LEU A 521 13.15 24.75 2.22
CA LEU A 521 12.47 23.75 3.08
C LEU A 521 11.00 24.08 3.37
N THR A 522 10.52 25.26 2.98
CA THR A 522 9.22 25.81 3.42
C THR A 522 8.09 25.60 2.40
N GLN A 523 8.20 24.61 1.52
CA GLN A 523 7.26 24.44 0.41
C GLN A 523 6.06 23.58 0.80
N THR A 524 4.85 24.05 0.45
CA THR A 524 3.63 23.24 0.49
C THR A 524 3.53 22.42 -0.80
N PRO A 525 3.42 21.07 -0.73
CA PRO A 525 3.18 20.22 -1.90
C PRO A 525 1.88 20.61 -2.62
N SER A 526 1.80 20.33 -3.92
CA SER A 526 0.54 20.46 -4.66
C SER A 526 -0.45 19.38 -4.21
N ILE A 527 -1.76 19.67 -4.21
CA ILE A 527 -2.74 18.60 -3.96
C ILE A 527 -2.89 17.74 -5.21
N VAL A 528 -2.43 16.50 -5.08
CA VAL A 528 -2.41 15.47 -6.12
C VAL A 528 -3.57 14.49 -5.91
N GLU A 529 -4.43 14.27 -6.90
CA GLU A 529 -5.50 13.26 -6.79
C GLU A 529 -4.96 11.83 -7.01
N PHE A 530 -5.67 10.80 -6.52
CA PHE A 530 -5.26 9.41 -6.79
C PHE A 530 -5.43 9.01 -8.25
N SER A 531 -6.28 9.70 -9.00
CA SER A 531 -6.46 9.54 -10.45
C SER A 531 -5.39 10.25 -11.28
N ASP A 532 -4.55 11.09 -10.68
CA ASP A 532 -3.49 11.79 -11.41
C ASP A 532 -2.42 10.80 -11.85
N LEU A 533 -1.91 10.98 -13.08
CA LEU A 533 -0.78 10.22 -13.59
C LEU A 533 0.46 10.49 -12.73
N ALA A 534 1.10 9.42 -12.27
CA ALA A 534 2.27 9.49 -11.38
C ALA A 534 3.56 9.11 -12.09
N THR A 535 3.53 8.07 -12.94
CA THR A 535 4.73 7.58 -13.62
C THR A 535 4.40 6.91 -14.96
N ILE A 536 5.35 7.01 -15.91
CA ILE A 536 5.31 6.32 -17.21
C ILE A 536 6.52 5.38 -17.28
N ARG A 537 6.26 4.09 -17.53
CA ARG A 537 7.26 3.02 -17.55
C ARG A 537 7.41 2.48 -18.96
N TYR A 538 8.49 2.88 -19.62
CA TYR A 538 8.78 2.44 -20.98
C TYR A 538 9.22 0.98 -21.03
N THR A 539 8.58 0.21 -21.91
CA THR A 539 8.95 -1.17 -22.22
C THR A 539 9.79 -1.25 -23.48
N SER A 540 10.81 -2.09 -23.49
CA SER A 540 11.51 -2.51 -24.71
C SER A 540 10.69 -3.63 -25.36
N GLY A 541 9.56 -3.29 -25.97
CA GLY A 541 8.74 -4.25 -26.71
C GLY A 541 9.53 -4.90 -27.87
N THR A 542 9.12 -6.12 -28.26
CA THR A 542 9.71 -6.84 -29.41
C THR A 542 9.52 -6.10 -30.74
N THR A 543 8.47 -5.27 -30.82
CA THR A 543 8.05 -4.51 -32.02
C THR A 543 8.91 -3.28 -32.35
N GLY A 544 10.04 -3.05 -31.66
CA GLY A 544 11.00 -1.98 -31.96
C GLY A 544 10.67 -0.57 -31.41
N THR A 545 9.39 -0.21 -31.24
CA THR A 545 8.98 1.08 -30.64
C THR A 545 8.70 0.92 -29.14
N PRO A 546 9.37 1.69 -28.25
CA PRO A 546 9.10 1.68 -26.82
C PRO A 546 7.66 2.10 -26.49
N LYS A 547 6.98 1.39 -25.59
CA LYS A 547 5.61 1.71 -25.15
C LYS A 547 5.62 2.24 -23.72
N GLY A 548 5.02 3.40 -23.47
CA GLY A 548 4.93 4.01 -22.16
C GLY A 548 3.75 3.50 -21.35
N VAL A 549 3.97 2.55 -20.44
CA VAL A 549 2.90 2.05 -19.55
C VAL A 549 2.63 3.05 -18.44
N THR A 550 1.38 3.47 -18.28
CA THR A 550 1.00 4.52 -17.32
C THR A 550 0.60 3.96 -15.96
N PHE A 551 0.85 4.72 -14.89
CA PHE A 551 0.35 4.42 -13.55
C PHE A 551 -0.05 5.69 -12.81
N ASN A 552 -1.25 5.67 -12.23
CA ASN A 552 -1.76 6.76 -11.42
C ASN A 552 -1.35 6.58 -9.94
N HIS A 553 -1.44 7.65 -9.15
CA HIS A 553 -1.09 7.60 -7.72
C HIS A 553 -1.88 6.55 -6.94
N GLY A 554 -3.13 6.28 -7.33
CA GLY A 554 -3.98 5.22 -6.77
C GLY A 554 -3.44 3.82 -7.05
N ASN A 555 -2.95 3.55 -8.27
CA ASN A 555 -2.33 2.25 -8.60
C ASN A 555 -1.09 2.02 -7.73
N LEU A 556 -0.20 3.02 -7.66
CA LEU A 556 1.04 2.93 -6.88
C LEU A 556 0.74 2.69 -5.39
N ARG A 557 -0.25 3.40 -4.86
CA ARG A 557 -0.67 3.27 -3.46
C ARG A 557 -1.19 1.87 -3.17
N TRP A 558 -2.12 1.40 -3.99
CA TRP A 558 -2.71 0.08 -3.80
C TRP A 558 -1.65 -1.02 -3.87
N MET A 559 -0.72 -0.95 -4.84
CA MET A 559 0.37 -1.91 -4.97
C MET A 559 1.32 -1.88 -3.76
N ALA A 560 1.66 -0.69 -3.26
CA ALA A 560 2.52 -0.53 -2.10
C ALA A 560 1.88 -1.07 -0.81
N GLU A 561 0.60 -0.76 -0.57
CA GLU A 561 -0.18 -1.27 0.56
C GLU A 561 -0.33 -2.79 0.49
N SER A 562 -0.72 -3.31 -0.66
CA SER A 562 -0.90 -4.75 -0.88
C SER A 562 0.40 -5.49 -0.63
N MET A 563 1.52 -5.07 -1.22
CA MET A 563 2.82 -5.72 -1.04
C MET A 563 3.30 -5.70 0.42
N ALA A 564 3.05 -4.62 1.16
CA ALA A 564 3.38 -4.54 2.59
C ALA A 564 2.52 -5.48 3.47
N SER A 565 1.33 -5.85 2.99
CA SER A 565 0.40 -6.73 3.71
C SER A 565 0.72 -8.23 3.56
N LEU A 566 1.40 -8.62 2.47
CA LEU A 566 1.64 -10.02 2.08
C LEU A 566 2.54 -10.83 3.02
N PRO A 567 3.62 -10.28 3.62
CA PRO A 567 4.42 -11.06 4.56
C PRO A 567 3.59 -11.50 5.77
N SER A 568 3.99 -12.60 6.40
CA SER A 568 3.32 -13.11 7.60
C SER A 568 3.23 -12.04 8.70
N TRP A 569 2.23 -12.15 9.59
CA TRP A 569 2.03 -11.19 10.67
C TRP A 569 3.29 -10.95 11.51
N GLU A 570 4.03 -12.01 11.82
CA GLU A 570 5.26 -11.92 12.60
C GLU A 570 6.35 -11.12 11.87
N GLU A 571 6.49 -11.31 10.56
CA GLU A 571 7.57 -10.71 9.78
C GLU A 571 7.28 -9.26 9.41
N ARG A 572 6.04 -8.92 9.05
CA ARG A 572 5.68 -7.52 8.72
C ARG A 572 5.71 -6.57 9.91
N ASN A 573 5.72 -7.09 11.15
CA ASN A 573 5.83 -6.31 12.38
C ASN A 573 7.28 -6.29 12.94
N ARG A 574 8.27 -6.77 12.18
CA ARG A 574 9.71 -6.74 12.51
C ARG A 574 10.48 -5.76 11.64
N GLU A 575 11.66 -5.34 12.10
CA GLU A 575 12.56 -4.46 11.31
C GLU A 575 12.74 -5.00 9.89
N VAL A 576 12.35 -4.20 8.91
CA VAL A 576 12.51 -4.51 7.48
C VAL A 576 13.90 -4.09 7.04
N ARG A 577 14.64 -5.01 6.45
CA ARG A 577 15.93 -4.74 5.79
C ARG A 577 15.77 -5.05 4.32
N TYR A 578 15.88 -4.03 3.48
CA TYR A 578 15.69 -4.16 2.04
C TYR A 578 16.92 -3.69 1.28
N LEU A 579 17.34 -4.46 0.27
CA LEU A 579 18.42 -4.10 -0.64
C LEU A 579 17.85 -3.82 -2.03
N SER A 580 17.91 -2.56 -2.43
CA SER A 580 17.58 -2.11 -3.78
C SER A 580 18.78 -2.33 -4.69
N PHE A 581 18.72 -3.37 -5.51
CA PHE A 581 19.80 -3.73 -6.46
C PHE A 581 19.29 -3.98 -7.89
N LEU A 582 18.00 -4.30 -8.06
CA LEU A 582 17.40 -4.32 -9.39
C LEU A 582 17.23 -2.88 -9.87
N PRO A 583 17.27 -2.58 -11.17
CA PRO A 583 17.17 -1.19 -11.63
C PRO A 583 15.86 -0.52 -11.19
N MET A 584 15.92 0.64 -10.53
CA MET A 584 14.73 1.39 -10.03
C MET A 584 13.75 1.84 -11.13
N ASN A 585 14.15 1.78 -12.40
CA ASN A 585 13.23 2.02 -13.51
C ASN A 585 12.32 0.82 -13.80
N HIS A 586 12.74 -0.40 -13.45
CA HIS A 586 11.93 -1.63 -13.58
C HIS A 586 10.76 -1.60 -12.57
N VAL A 587 9.55 -1.98 -12.99
CA VAL A 587 8.33 -1.86 -12.16
C VAL A 587 8.43 -2.58 -10.81
N VAL A 588 9.04 -3.75 -10.76
CA VAL A 588 9.21 -4.49 -9.49
C VAL A 588 10.04 -3.69 -8.49
N GLU A 589 11.15 -3.08 -8.89
CA GLU A 589 11.98 -2.30 -7.97
C GLU A 589 11.38 -0.91 -7.73
N GLY A 590 11.12 -0.17 -8.82
CA GLY A 590 10.72 1.23 -8.79
C GLY A 590 9.37 1.46 -8.14
N ILE A 591 8.48 0.48 -8.20
CA ILE A 591 7.15 0.56 -7.60
C ILE A 591 7.11 -0.28 -6.33
N LEU A 592 7.25 -1.61 -6.44
CA LEU A 592 7.00 -2.52 -5.32
C LEU A 592 8.12 -2.42 -4.27
N GLY A 593 9.37 -2.62 -4.68
CA GLY A 593 10.53 -2.66 -3.78
C GLY A 593 10.82 -1.32 -3.10
N THR A 594 10.63 -0.21 -3.83
CA THR A 594 10.93 1.13 -3.34
C THR A 594 9.80 1.70 -2.49
N LEU A 595 8.53 1.54 -2.87
CA LEU A 595 7.41 2.24 -2.22
C LEU A 595 6.71 1.41 -1.13
N ALA A 596 6.61 0.09 -1.28
CA ALA A 596 5.93 -0.78 -0.31
C ALA A 596 6.51 -0.72 1.11
N PRO A 597 7.85 -0.63 1.34
CA PRO A 597 8.41 -0.59 2.69
C PRO A 597 7.81 0.50 3.59
N TYR A 598 7.39 1.63 3.01
CA TYR A 598 6.81 2.76 3.76
C TYR A 598 5.40 2.50 4.30
N TYR A 599 4.76 1.40 3.88
CA TYR A 599 3.49 0.93 4.43
C TYR A 599 3.67 -0.17 5.48
N ALA A 600 4.89 -0.66 5.70
CA ALA A 600 5.17 -1.62 6.77
C ALA A 600 5.09 -0.94 8.15
N PRO A 601 4.36 -1.52 9.13
CA PRO A 601 4.27 -1.01 10.50
C PRO A 601 5.51 -1.36 11.33
N ALA A 602 6.70 -1.10 10.79
CA ALA A 602 7.97 -1.52 11.35
C ALA A 602 9.11 -0.52 11.06
N PRO A 603 10.22 -0.55 11.85
CA PRO A 603 11.44 0.17 11.51
C PRO A 603 12.02 -0.31 10.16
N LEU A 604 12.61 0.61 9.39
CA LEU A 604 13.13 0.33 8.06
C LEU A 604 14.63 0.59 7.97
N LYS A 605 15.36 -0.31 7.29
CA LYS A 605 16.73 -0.10 6.80
C LYS A 605 16.78 -0.38 5.32
N LEU A 606 16.93 0.68 4.52
CA LEU A 606 16.90 0.64 3.07
C LEU A 606 18.31 0.86 2.53
N PHE A 607 18.80 -0.09 1.75
CA PHE A 607 20.14 -0.08 1.16
C PHE A 607 20.00 0.06 -0.35
N PHE A 608 20.79 0.94 -0.98
CA PHE A 608 20.80 1.18 -2.41
C PHE A 608 22.17 0.81 -2.96
N LEU A 609 22.21 -0.19 -3.85
CA LEU A 609 23.44 -0.65 -4.48
C LEU A 609 23.64 0.06 -5.83
N GLU A 610 24.70 0.85 -5.97
CA GLU A 610 24.99 1.54 -7.23
C GLU A 610 25.61 0.60 -8.28
N ASP A 611 26.53 -0.29 -7.86
CA ASP A 611 27.22 -1.22 -8.74
C ASP A 611 26.79 -2.67 -8.49
N PHE A 612 26.15 -3.27 -9.50
CA PHE A 612 25.69 -4.66 -9.45
C PHE A 612 26.83 -5.67 -9.23
N TYR A 613 28.06 -5.38 -9.70
CA TYR A 613 29.20 -6.29 -9.50
C TYR A 613 29.57 -6.47 -8.02
N GLU A 614 29.19 -5.53 -7.16
CA GLU A 614 29.41 -5.60 -5.71
C GLU A 614 28.33 -6.39 -4.97
N LEU A 615 27.29 -6.88 -5.65
CA LEU A 615 26.19 -7.62 -5.03
C LEU A 615 26.66 -8.81 -4.16
N PRO A 616 27.61 -9.67 -4.61
CA PRO A 616 28.05 -10.81 -3.80
C PRO A 616 28.69 -10.41 -2.46
N ALA A 617 29.41 -9.28 -2.43
CA ALA A 617 30.02 -8.76 -1.21
C ALA A 617 29.01 -7.99 -0.33
N THR A 618 28.04 -7.34 -0.96
CA THR A 618 27.03 -6.51 -0.28
C THR A 618 25.97 -7.35 0.41
N LEU A 619 25.52 -8.44 -0.19
CA LEU A 619 24.39 -9.23 0.31
C LEU A 619 24.63 -9.79 1.74
N PRO A 620 25.83 -10.33 2.08
CA PRO A 620 26.17 -10.73 3.45
C PRO A 620 26.29 -9.59 4.46
N LEU A 621 26.56 -8.36 4.02
CA LEU A 621 26.59 -7.17 4.88
C LEU A 621 25.17 -6.71 5.21
N VAL A 622 24.30 -6.68 4.19
CA VAL A 622 22.94 -6.17 4.31
C VAL A 622 22.02 -7.16 5.01
N ARG A 623 22.12 -8.46 4.70
CA ARG A 623 21.26 -9.52 5.25
C ARG A 623 19.77 -9.16 5.19
N PRO A 624 19.22 -9.03 3.97
CA PRO A 624 17.84 -8.57 3.78
C PRO A 624 16.82 -9.54 4.39
N THR A 625 15.68 -9.01 4.82
CA THR A 625 14.59 -9.80 5.42
C THR A 625 13.59 -10.31 4.37
N ILE A 626 13.52 -9.63 3.23
CA ILE A 626 12.80 -10.01 2.02
C ILE A 626 13.73 -9.84 0.83
N PHE A 627 13.69 -10.75 -0.13
CA PHE A 627 14.60 -10.72 -1.27
C PHE A 627 13.88 -11.18 -2.53
N PHE A 628 13.74 -10.28 -3.49
CA PHE A 628 13.24 -10.56 -4.83
C PHE A 628 14.43 -10.64 -5.79
N SER A 629 14.47 -11.67 -6.63
CA SER A 629 15.50 -11.78 -7.67
C SER A 629 14.97 -12.53 -8.89
N VAL A 630 15.80 -12.60 -9.93
CA VAL A 630 15.53 -13.34 -11.16
C VAL A 630 16.01 -14.81 -11.05
N PRO A 631 15.51 -15.75 -11.87
CA PRO A 631 15.86 -17.17 -11.80
C PRO A 631 17.38 -17.42 -11.81
N ARG A 632 18.11 -16.71 -12.68
CA ARG A 632 19.57 -16.81 -12.84
C ARG A 632 20.36 -16.64 -11.54
N PHE A 633 19.87 -15.82 -10.61
CA PHE A 633 20.52 -15.66 -9.31
C PHE A 633 20.46 -16.96 -8.50
N TYR A 634 19.30 -17.60 -8.46
CA TYR A 634 19.09 -18.84 -7.72
C TYR A 634 19.79 -20.01 -8.41
N GLU A 635 19.81 -20.06 -9.75
CA GLU A 635 20.58 -21.05 -10.52
C GLU A 635 22.07 -20.99 -10.17
N LYS A 636 22.66 -19.78 -10.20
CA LYS A 636 24.07 -19.58 -9.81
C LYS A 636 24.34 -19.98 -8.37
N MET A 637 23.44 -19.62 -7.45
CA MET A 637 23.57 -20.02 -6.04
C MET A 637 23.49 -21.55 -5.87
N TRP A 638 22.64 -22.23 -6.64
CA TRP A 638 22.52 -23.69 -6.63
C TRP A 638 23.74 -24.37 -7.24
N SER A 639 24.27 -23.87 -8.35
CA SER A 639 25.51 -24.37 -8.96
C SER A 639 26.67 -24.33 -7.97
N GLN A 640 26.86 -23.20 -7.27
CA GLN A 640 27.91 -23.09 -6.25
C GLN A 640 27.76 -24.10 -5.10
N LEU A 641 26.53 -24.53 -4.79
CA LEU A 641 26.29 -25.61 -3.84
C LEU A 641 26.68 -26.95 -4.46
N LYS A 642 26.23 -27.25 -5.69
CA LYS A 642 26.55 -28.47 -6.44
C LYS A 642 28.06 -28.68 -6.58
N ASP A 643 28.84 -27.61 -6.75
CA ASP A 643 30.29 -27.69 -6.95
C ASP A 643 31.06 -27.88 -5.62
N SER A 644 30.46 -27.49 -4.49
CA SER A 644 31.08 -27.64 -3.18
C SER A 644 31.20 -29.11 -2.76
N SER A 645 32.31 -29.50 -2.10
CA SER A 645 32.52 -30.90 -1.67
C SER A 645 31.40 -31.43 -0.77
N ILE A 646 30.86 -30.58 0.10
CA ILE A 646 29.75 -30.93 1.00
C ILE A 646 28.44 -31.09 0.20
N GLY A 647 28.19 -30.21 -0.77
CA GLY A 647 27.00 -30.29 -1.63
C GLY A 647 27.02 -31.52 -2.53
N ARG A 648 28.18 -31.84 -3.14
CA ARG A 648 28.36 -33.09 -3.91
C ARG A 648 28.04 -34.32 -3.07
N HIS A 649 28.60 -34.39 -1.87
CA HIS A 649 28.33 -35.49 -0.96
C HIS A 649 26.84 -35.57 -0.57
N TYR A 650 26.21 -34.43 -0.24
CA TYR A 650 24.78 -34.37 0.07
C TYR A 650 23.89 -34.88 -1.06
N LEU A 651 24.19 -34.51 -2.31
CA LEU A 651 23.41 -34.91 -3.48
C LEU A 651 23.59 -36.39 -3.84
N GLN A 652 24.72 -37.01 -3.46
CA GLN A 652 24.98 -38.44 -3.65
C GLN A 652 24.37 -39.31 -2.55
N LEU A 653 23.94 -38.73 -1.42
CA LEU A 653 23.31 -39.48 -0.33
C LEU A 653 21.88 -39.90 -0.70
N GLY A 654 21.59 -41.20 -0.50
CA GLY A 654 20.22 -41.70 -0.47
C GLY A 654 19.43 -41.15 0.72
N ASP A 655 18.10 -41.29 0.68
CA ASP A 655 17.23 -40.79 1.74
C ASP A 655 17.38 -41.60 3.03
N GLY A 656 18.25 -41.10 3.92
CA GLY A 656 18.58 -41.73 5.20
C GLY A 656 18.85 -40.72 6.31
N VAL A 657 19.17 -41.22 7.50
CA VAL A 657 19.39 -40.42 8.73
C VAL A 657 20.49 -39.36 8.52
N PHE A 658 21.59 -39.71 7.86
CA PHE A 658 22.68 -38.79 7.57
C PHE A 658 22.26 -37.59 6.70
N LYS A 659 21.44 -37.82 5.66
CA LYS A 659 20.91 -36.74 4.79
C LYS A 659 20.00 -35.79 5.58
N LYS A 660 19.17 -36.34 6.48
CA LYS A 660 18.30 -35.53 7.37
C LYS A 660 19.10 -34.66 8.35
N ILE A 661 20.22 -35.15 8.86
CA ILE A 661 21.11 -34.38 9.75
C ILE A 661 21.89 -33.30 8.98
N LEU A 662 22.34 -33.60 7.76
CA LEU A 662 23.14 -32.68 6.96
C LEU A 662 22.31 -31.55 6.33
N LYS A 663 21.04 -31.83 5.98
CA LYS A 663 20.08 -30.88 5.38
C LYS A 663 20.02 -29.51 6.10
N PRO A 664 19.74 -29.41 7.41
CA PRO A 664 19.65 -28.11 8.10
C PRO A 664 21.00 -27.37 8.14
N ILE A 665 22.13 -28.09 8.21
CA ILE A 665 23.47 -27.51 8.18
C ILE A 665 23.74 -26.89 6.81
N LEU A 666 23.47 -27.64 5.75
CA LEU A 666 23.68 -27.20 4.37
C LEU A 666 22.76 -26.03 4.01
N ARG A 667 21.47 -26.12 4.37
CA ARG A 667 20.50 -25.02 4.27
C ARG A 667 21.01 -23.74 4.96
N ARG A 668 21.49 -23.85 6.20
CA ARG A 668 22.00 -22.69 6.94
C ARG A 668 23.29 -22.15 6.31
N SER A 669 24.14 -23.03 5.80
CA SER A 669 25.41 -22.68 5.15
C SER A 669 25.17 -21.89 3.87
N ILE A 670 24.36 -22.42 2.93
CA ILE A 670 24.09 -21.76 1.65
C ILE A 670 23.46 -20.38 1.84
N LEU A 671 22.44 -20.28 2.71
CA LEU A 671 21.78 -19.01 3.02
C LEU A 671 22.72 -18.04 3.73
N LYS A 672 23.59 -18.51 4.65
CA LYS A 672 24.54 -17.64 5.35
C LYS A 672 25.62 -17.12 4.41
N LYS A 673 26.16 -17.98 3.53
CA LYS A 673 27.17 -17.61 2.53
C LYS A 673 26.61 -16.58 1.54
N ALA A 674 25.36 -16.75 1.10
CA ALA A 674 24.68 -15.79 0.24
C ALA A 674 24.19 -14.53 0.99
N GLY A 675 24.24 -14.48 2.32
CA GLY A 675 23.68 -13.36 3.10
C GLY A 675 22.16 -13.41 3.30
N LEU A 676 21.47 -14.44 2.82
CA LEU A 676 20.02 -14.61 2.87
C LEU A 676 19.51 -15.34 4.12
N ASN A 677 20.35 -15.59 5.12
CA ASN A 677 19.97 -16.33 6.32
C ASN A 677 19.02 -15.61 7.28
N LYS A 678 18.75 -14.32 7.07
CA LYS A 678 17.67 -13.57 7.72
C LYS A 678 16.45 -13.39 6.81
N CYS A 679 16.56 -13.79 5.55
CA CYS A 679 15.48 -13.68 4.60
C CYS A 679 14.40 -14.71 4.93
N ARG A 680 13.17 -14.25 5.00
CA ARG A 680 12.00 -15.07 5.35
C ARG A 680 11.13 -15.41 4.16
N GLN A 681 11.25 -14.60 3.12
CA GLN A 681 10.58 -14.81 1.85
C GLN A 681 11.57 -14.49 0.72
N LEU A 682 12.03 -15.56 0.06
CA LEU A 682 12.76 -15.50 -1.19
C LEU A 682 11.75 -15.52 -2.32
N ILE A 683 11.79 -14.53 -3.19
CA ILE A 683 10.85 -14.36 -4.30
C ILE A 683 11.62 -14.47 -5.62
N VAL A 684 11.04 -15.16 -6.58
CA VAL A 684 11.54 -15.26 -7.95
C VAL A 684 10.48 -14.78 -8.93
N GLY A 685 10.87 -14.03 -9.95
CA GLY A 685 9.96 -13.55 -10.99
C GLY A 685 10.69 -12.88 -12.15
N SER A 686 9.94 -12.16 -12.98
CA SER A 686 10.40 -11.48 -14.22
C SER A 686 10.83 -12.38 -15.38
N ALA A 687 11.00 -13.69 -15.13
CA ALA A 687 11.25 -14.73 -16.12
C ALA A 687 10.80 -16.10 -15.59
N THR A 688 10.59 -17.06 -16.49
CA THR A 688 10.23 -18.45 -16.16
C THR A 688 11.33 -19.10 -15.33
N SER A 689 10.94 -19.76 -14.22
CA SER A 689 11.84 -20.55 -13.38
C SER A 689 11.65 -22.03 -13.66
N SER A 690 12.75 -22.81 -13.64
CA SER A 690 12.66 -24.27 -13.69
C SER A 690 11.92 -24.83 -12.48
N GLN A 691 10.96 -25.73 -12.72
CA GLN A 691 10.28 -26.46 -11.65
C GLN A 691 11.26 -27.35 -10.87
N GLN A 692 12.24 -27.95 -11.55
CA GLN A 692 13.25 -28.79 -10.93
C GLN A 692 14.12 -27.98 -9.96
N LEU A 693 14.54 -26.77 -10.35
CA LEU A 693 15.30 -25.88 -9.47
C LEU A 693 14.52 -25.54 -8.20
N LEU A 694 13.23 -25.21 -8.33
CA LEU A 694 12.38 -24.90 -7.18
C LEU A 694 12.18 -26.13 -6.28
N GLN A 695 12.04 -27.32 -6.86
CA GLN A 695 11.96 -28.59 -6.14
C GLN A 695 13.25 -28.90 -5.38
N ASP A 696 14.40 -28.75 -6.04
CA ASP A 696 15.73 -28.91 -5.47
C ASP A 696 15.93 -28.05 -4.20
N TYR A 697 15.52 -26.78 -4.25
CA TYR A 697 15.54 -25.89 -3.09
C TYR A 697 14.55 -26.31 -2.00
N HIS A 698 13.33 -26.68 -2.39
CA HIS A 698 12.30 -27.16 -1.48
C HIS A 698 12.77 -28.41 -0.71
N ASP A 699 13.42 -29.34 -1.40
CA ASP A 699 13.99 -30.56 -0.84
C ASP A 699 15.15 -30.27 0.13
N LEU A 700 15.89 -29.17 -0.07
CA LEU A 700 16.86 -28.64 0.90
C LEU A 700 16.18 -27.91 2.08
N GLY A 701 14.88 -27.63 1.98
CA GLY A 701 14.09 -26.90 2.98
C GLY A 701 14.16 -25.38 2.83
N VAL A 702 14.45 -24.90 1.62
CA VAL A 702 14.45 -23.48 1.25
C VAL A 702 13.26 -23.24 0.34
N GLU A 703 12.32 -22.41 0.76
CA GLU A 703 11.18 -22.03 -0.07
C GLU A 703 11.53 -20.78 -0.90
N ILE A 704 11.49 -20.94 -2.23
CA ILE A 704 11.53 -19.85 -3.19
C ILE A 704 10.12 -19.70 -3.77
N HIS A 705 9.62 -18.49 -3.74
CA HIS A 705 8.23 -18.16 -4.03
C HIS A 705 8.13 -17.56 -5.43
N ASN A 706 7.51 -18.30 -6.34
CA ASN A 706 7.30 -17.83 -7.70
C ASN A 706 6.26 -16.70 -7.75
N ALA A 707 6.54 -15.66 -8.54
CA ALA A 707 5.73 -14.47 -8.69
C ALA A 707 5.51 -14.17 -10.18
N TYR A 708 4.29 -13.80 -10.53
CA TYR A 708 3.94 -13.45 -11.91
C TYR A 708 3.42 -12.02 -11.98
N GLY A 709 3.88 -11.32 -13.01
CA GLY A 709 3.55 -9.94 -13.33
C GLY A 709 4.24 -9.51 -14.62
N LEU A 710 3.77 -8.40 -15.16
CA LEU A 710 4.25 -7.77 -16.39
C LEU A 710 4.27 -6.25 -16.19
N THR A 711 4.78 -5.48 -17.14
CA THR A 711 4.85 -4.02 -16.95
C THR A 711 3.45 -3.43 -16.77
N GLU A 712 2.45 -3.89 -17.51
CA GLU A 712 1.06 -3.47 -17.49
C GLU A 712 0.30 -3.87 -16.20
N ALA A 713 0.82 -4.86 -15.46
CA ALA A 713 0.33 -5.27 -14.15
C ALA A 713 1.52 -5.80 -13.32
N PRO A 714 2.25 -4.92 -12.59
CA PRO A 714 3.59 -5.21 -12.03
C PRO A 714 3.68 -6.46 -11.15
N LEU A 715 2.58 -6.84 -10.51
CA LEU A 715 2.43 -8.11 -9.79
C LEU A 715 0.96 -8.52 -9.83
N VAL A 716 0.69 -9.72 -10.33
CA VAL A 716 -0.65 -10.30 -10.48
C VAL A 716 -0.87 -11.40 -9.44
N SER A 717 0.11 -12.28 -9.28
CA SER A 717 0.04 -13.40 -8.33
C SER A 717 1.40 -13.67 -7.68
N LEU A 718 1.36 -14.31 -6.51
CA LEU A 718 2.56 -14.65 -5.74
C LEU A 718 2.32 -15.91 -4.93
N ASN A 719 3.24 -16.87 -5.00
CA ASN A 719 3.32 -17.96 -4.03
C ASN A 719 3.68 -17.40 -2.65
N ARG A 720 2.99 -17.84 -1.59
CA ARG A 720 3.15 -17.23 -0.25
C ARG A 720 3.73 -18.24 0.72
N HIS A 721 4.37 -17.73 1.77
CA HIS A 721 4.85 -18.57 2.85
C HIS A 721 3.68 -19.38 3.44
N GLY A 722 3.84 -20.70 3.53
CA GLY A 722 2.78 -21.62 3.98
C GLY A 722 1.77 -22.03 2.89
N ASN A 723 1.84 -21.45 1.70
CA ASN A 723 1.06 -21.83 0.52
C ASN A 723 1.91 -21.67 -0.75
N ASN A 724 3.11 -22.27 -0.74
CA ASN A 724 4.03 -22.26 -1.86
C ASN A 724 3.87 -23.54 -2.68
N ARG A 725 3.27 -23.44 -3.88
CA ARG A 725 3.02 -24.59 -4.75
C ARG A 725 3.94 -24.54 -5.96
N ILE A 726 4.86 -25.50 -6.02
CA ILE A 726 5.81 -25.64 -7.14
C ILE A 726 5.03 -25.90 -8.43
N GLY A 727 5.48 -25.32 -9.53
CA GLY A 727 4.80 -25.37 -10.83
C GLY A 727 3.68 -24.33 -11.01
N THR A 728 3.35 -23.57 -9.96
CA THR A 728 2.40 -22.46 -10.03
C THR A 728 3.12 -21.12 -9.86
N VAL A 729 2.42 -20.03 -10.16
CA VAL A 729 2.82 -18.65 -9.83
C VAL A 729 2.00 -18.09 -8.64
N GLY A 730 1.40 -19.00 -7.88
CA GLY A 730 0.63 -18.72 -6.67
C GLY A 730 -0.77 -18.16 -6.92
N GLU A 731 -1.32 -17.56 -5.88
CA GLU A 731 -2.68 -17.03 -5.89
C GLU A 731 -2.69 -15.55 -6.29
N PRO A 732 -3.76 -15.08 -6.97
CA PRO A 732 -3.96 -13.68 -7.26
C PRO A 732 -3.79 -12.79 -6.01
N LEU A 733 -3.28 -11.59 -6.21
CA LEU A 733 -3.29 -10.57 -5.16
C LEU A 733 -4.72 -10.26 -4.70
N PRO A 734 -4.91 -9.66 -3.51
CA PRO A 734 -6.21 -9.13 -3.09
C PRO A 734 -6.86 -8.31 -4.22
N GLU A 735 -8.19 -8.28 -4.29
CA GLU A 735 -8.95 -7.48 -5.27
C GLU A 735 -8.62 -7.72 -6.76
N THR A 736 -7.78 -8.72 -7.05
CA THR A 736 -7.35 -9.09 -8.40
C THR A 736 -8.18 -10.24 -8.90
N LYS A 737 -8.90 -9.99 -9.99
CA LYS A 737 -9.66 -11.01 -10.71
C LYS A 737 -8.83 -11.50 -11.88
N VAL A 738 -8.79 -12.81 -12.04
CA VAL A 738 -8.15 -13.48 -13.17
C VAL A 738 -9.17 -14.41 -13.81
N ILE A 739 -9.27 -14.36 -15.13
CA ILE A 739 -10.08 -15.28 -15.93
C ILE A 739 -9.29 -15.67 -17.18
N PHE A 740 -9.75 -16.69 -17.89
CA PHE A 740 -9.14 -17.16 -19.13
C PHE A 740 -10.12 -16.99 -20.30
N SER A 741 -9.61 -16.63 -21.47
CA SER A 741 -10.38 -16.60 -22.71
C SER A 741 -10.67 -18.03 -23.22
N GLN A 742 -11.44 -18.16 -24.30
CA GLN A 742 -11.65 -19.46 -24.95
C GLN A 742 -10.36 -20.07 -25.53
N GLU A 743 -9.33 -19.26 -25.72
CA GLU A 743 -8.02 -19.65 -26.24
C GLU A 743 -6.96 -19.69 -25.13
N ASP A 744 -7.38 -19.89 -23.89
CA ASP A 744 -6.54 -20.01 -22.69
C ASP A 744 -5.64 -18.78 -22.40
N GLU A 745 -5.97 -17.61 -22.95
CA GLU A 745 -5.26 -16.37 -22.63
C GLU A 745 -5.71 -15.81 -21.29
N LEU A 746 -4.74 -15.49 -20.43
CA LEU A 746 -4.97 -14.89 -19.14
C LEU A 746 -5.44 -13.44 -19.30
N MET A 747 -6.59 -13.15 -18.68
CA MET A 747 -7.13 -11.81 -18.56
C MET A 747 -7.13 -11.39 -17.09
N VAL A 748 -6.66 -10.16 -16.82
CA VAL A 748 -6.49 -9.64 -15.46
C VAL A 748 -7.31 -8.36 -15.29
N LYS A 749 -8.00 -8.25 -14.15
CA LYS A 749 -8.70 -7.02 -13.74
C LYS A 749 -8.45 -6.76 -12.27
N GLY A 750 -7.93 -5.59 -11.94
CA GLY A 750 -7.67 -5.21 -10.56
C GLY A 750 -6.95 -3.85 -10.47
N PRO A 751 -6.74 -3.33 -9.25
CA PRO A 751 -6.20 -1.98 -9.07
C PRO A 751 -4.72 -1.81 -9.46
N GLN A 752 -3.98 -2.91 -9.67
CA GLN A 752 -2.61 -2.89 -10.20
C GLN A 752 -2.53 -2.71 -11.71
N VAL A 753 -3.64 -2.93 -12.42
CA VAL A 753 -3.65 -2.89 -13.88
C VAL A 753 -3.48 -1.44 -14.34
N THR A 754 -2.59 -1.23 -15.30
CA THR A 754 -2.34 0.07 -15.92
C THR A 754 -3.65 0.67 -16.49
N PRO A 755 -3.86 1.99 -16.40
CA PRO A 755 -4.92 2.65 -17.14
C PRO A 755 -4.79 2.54 -18.67
N GLY A 756 -3.57 2.29 -19.18
CA GLY A 756 -3.29 2.19 -20.61
C GLY A 756 -1.87 2.63 -20.98
N TYR A 757 -1.61 2.72 -22.28
CA TYR A 757 -0.38 3.31 -22.80
C TYR A 757 -0.48 4.84 -22.84
N PHE A 758 0.67 5.51 -22.78
CA PHE A 758 0.76 6.97 -22.87
C PHE A 758 0.57 7.45 -24.30
N GLU A 759 1.08 6.69 -25.28
CA GLU A 759 0.93 6.97 -26.70
C GLU A 759 -0.49 6.64 -27.19
N ASP A 760 -1.25 7.65 -27.61
CA ASP A 760 -2.65 7.52 -28.04
C ASP A 760 -2.83 6.65 -29.30
N GLU A 761 -1.80 6.55 -30.15
CA GLU A 761 -1.81 5.73 -31.36
C GLU A 761 -1.68 4.22 -31.10
N LEU A 762 -1.31 3.81 -29.88
CA LEU A 762 -1.19 2.40 -29.53
C LEU A 762 -2.55 1.83 -29.13
N GLU A 763 -2.86 0.62 -29.63
CA GLU A 763 -4.05 -0.11 -29.18
C GLU A 763 -3.96 -0.33 -27.66
N SER A 764 -5.05 0.04 -26.96
CA SER A 764 -5.15 -0.15 -25.52
C SER A 764 -4.95 -1.63 -25.17
N PRO A 765 -4.18 -1.94 -24.11
CA PRO A 765 -4.04 -3.32 -23.66
C PRO A 765 -5.30 -3.81 -22.92
N LEU A 766 -6.30 -2.92 -22.71
CA LEU A 766 -7.54 -3.19 -22.01
C LEU A 766 -8.71 -3.36 -22.99
N LYS A 767 -9.51 -4.41 -22.80
CA LYS A 767 -10.82 -4.58 -23.45
C LYS A 767 -11.88 -4.83 -22.37
N ASP A 768 -12.94 -4.02 -22.34
CA ASP A 768 -13.99 -4.06 -21.30
C ASP A 768 -13.45 -4.02 -19.85
N GLY A 769 -12.34 -3.31 -19.64
CA GLY A 769 -11.64 -3.17 -18.36
C GLY A 769 -10.85 -4.42 -17.93
N TRP A 770 -10.63 -5.38 -18.83
CA TRP A 770 -9.72 -6.52 -18.66
C TRP A 770 -8.43 -6.31 -19.44
N LEU A 771 -7.30 -6.50 -18.78
CA LEU A 771 -5.98 -6.56 -19.40
C LEU A 771 -5.82 -7.92 -20.07
N TYR A 772 -5.58 -7.93 -21.37
CA TYR A 772 -5.17 -9.12 -22.12
C TYR A 772 -3.65 -9.24 -22.03
N THR A 773 -3.15 -10.23 -21.30
CA THR A 773 -1.71 -10.28 -20.97
C THR A 773 -0.86 -10.81 -22.13
N GLY A 774 -1.47 -11.52 -23.09
CA GLY A 774 -0.76 -12.31 -24.09
C GLY A 774 -0.11 -13.59 -23.53
N ASP A 775 -0.29 -13.89 -22.24
CA ASP A 775 0.22 -15.11 -21.60
C ASP A 775 -0.88 -16.16 -21.48
N LEU A 776 -0.52 -17.43 -21.64
CA LEU A 776 -1.45 -18.56 -21.62
C LEU A 776 -1.36 -19.33 -20.31
N GLY A 777 -2.45 -19.93 -19.85
CA GLY A 777 -2.46 -20.65 -18.59
C GLY A 777 -3.81 -21.23 -18.18
N TYR A 778 -3.90 -21.60 -16.90
CA TYR A 778 -5.15 -22.00 -16.26
C TYR A 778 -5.08 -21.81 -14.73
N ILE A 779 -6.23 -21.90 -14.06
CA ILE A 779 -6.31 -22.01 -12.59
C ILE A 779 -6.41 -23.49 -12.24
N ASN A 780 -5.52 -24.00 -11.39
CA ASN A 780 -5.59 -25.38 -10.94
C ASN A 780 -6.76 -25.62 -9.95
N PRO A 781 -7.14 -26.87 -9.65
CA PRO A 781 -8.26 -27.18 -8.75
C PRO A 781 -8.12 -26.58 -7.34
N GLU A 782 -6.88 -26.32 -6.90
CA GLU A 782 -6.57 -25.72 -5.60
C GLU A 782 -6.59 -24.17 -5.62
N GLY A 783 -6.90 -23.54 -6.76
CA GLY A 783 -7.06 -22.09 -6.90
C GLY A 783 -5.78 -21.29 -7.22
N SER A 784 -4.68 -21.95 -7.56
CA SER A 784 -3.43 -21.29 -7.97
C SER A 784 -3.32 -21.12 -9.48
N LEU A 785 -2.74 -19.99 -9.88
CA LEU A 785 -2.49 -19.65 -11.27
C LEU A 785 -1.27 -20.43 -11.81
N VAL A 786 -1.40 -20.99 -13.00
CA VAL A 786 -0.33 -21.66 -13.76
C VAL A 786 -0.16 -20.95 -15.09
N ILE A 787 1.08 -20.58 -15.41
CA ILE A 787 1.45 -19.99 -16.71
C ILE A 787 2.13 -21.08 -17.54
N THR A 788 1.69 -21.23 -18.79
CA THR A 788 2.09 -22.31 -19.70
C THR A 788 2.88 -21.82 -20.91
N GLY A 789 2.90 -20.51 -21.17
CA GLY A 789 3.66 -19.91 -22.26
C GLY A 789 3.13 -18.53 -22.61
N ARG A 790 3.67 -17.94 -23.67
CA ARG A 790 3.26 -16.63 -24.19
C ARG A 790 2.84 -16.72 -25.64
N ARG A 791 1.63 -16.26 -25.97
CA ARG A 791 0.99 -16.45 -27.29
C ARG A 791 1.88 -16.08 -28.47
N LYS A 792 2.56 -14.93 -28.41
CA LYS A 792 3.42 -14.43 -29.49
C LYS A 792 4.80 -15.10 -29.57
N GLU A 793 5.20 -15.83 -28.52
CA GLU A 793 6.49 -16.53 -28.47
C GLU A 793 6.34 -18.04 -28.68
N LEU A 794 5.10 -18.55 -28.77
CA LEU A 794 4.88 -19.96 -29.08
C LEU A 794 5.45 -20.29 -30.46
N ILE A 795 6.23 -21.36 -30.52
CA ILE A 795 6.69 -21.93 -31.77
C ILE A 795 5.61 -22.87 -32.27
N ILE A 796 5.04 -22.60 -33.45
CA ILE A 796 4.12 -23.53 -34.12
C ILE A 796 4.93 -24.36 -35.10
N ASN A 797 5.08 -25.64 -34.81
CA ASN A 797 5.85 -26.54 -35.66
C ASN A 797 5.04 -26.96 -36.90
N SER A 798 5.68 -27.67 -37.84
CA SER A 798 5.03 -28.10 -39.09
C SER A 798 3.89 -29.12 -38.89
N TYR A 799 3.75 -29.68 -37.68
CA TYR A 799 2.65 -30.57 -37.29
C TYR A 799 1.47 -29.81 -36.68
N GLY A 800 1.55 -28.47 -36.60
CA GLY A 800 0.53 -27.64 -35.96
C GLY A 800 0.54 -27.70 -34.44
N LYS A 801 1.54 -28.32 -33.81
CA LYS A 801 1.69 -28.30 -32.36
C LYS A 801 2.32 -26.98 -31.93
N SER A 802 1.63 -26.28 -31.03
CA SER A 802 2.13 -25.11 -30.32
C SER A 802 3.10 -25.54 -29.20
N ILE A 803 4.27 -24.92 -29.15
CA ILE A 803 5.35 -25.24 -28.22
C ILE A 803 5.77 -23.96 -27.50
N ASP A 804 5.88 -24.00 -26.17
CA ASP A 804 6.51 -22.92 -25.40
C ASP A 804 8.04 -23.07 -25.41
N PRO A 805 8.78 -22.24 -26.18
CA PRO A 805 10.22 -22.32 -26.20
C PRO A 805 10.85 -21.93 -24.86
N LEU A 806 10.23 -21.04 -24.08
CA LEU A 806 10.82 -20.55 -22.82
C LEU A 806 10.94 -21.67 -21.78
N HIS A 807 9.97 -22.59 -21.75
CA HIS A 807 10.02 -23.79 -20.90
C HIS A 807 11.25 -24.65 -21.23
N ILE A 808 11.44 -24.97 -22.51
CA ILE A 808 12.54 -25.85 -22.94
C ILE A 808 13.89 -25.13 -22.84
N GLU A 809 13.95 -23.83 -23.14
CA GLU A 809 15.14 -23.00 -22.92
C GLU A 809 15.55 -22.97 -21.45
N ALA A 810 14.60 -22.89 -20.51
CA ALA A 810 14.90 -22.98 -19.09
C ALA A 810 15.54 -24.33 -18.73
N LEU A 811 15.09 -25.45 -19.32
CA LEU A 811 15.70 -26.76 -19.14
C LEU A 811 17.12 -26.84 -19.75
N LEU A 812 17.31 -26.26 -20.93
CA LEU A 812 18.60 -26.24 -21.62
C LEU A 812 19.65 -25.40 -20.87
N ARG A 813 19.22 -24.30 -20.22
CA ARG A 813 20.07 -23.47 -19.35
C ARG A 813 20.54 -24.19 -18.07
N GLU A 814 19.93 -25.33 -17.71
CA GLU A 814 20.43 -26.15 -16.61
C GLU A 814 21.67 -26.98 -16.99
N LEU A 815 21.97 -27.12 -18.29
CA LEU A 815 23.17 -27.83 -18.73
C LEU A 815 24.42 -27.06 -18.30
N PRO A 816 25.46 -27.76 -17.78
CA PRO A 816 26.74 -27.11 -17.49
C PRO A 816 27.28 -26.41 -18.74
N GLN A 817 27.93 -25.26 -18.56
CA GLN A 817 28.58 -24.47 -19.62
C GLN A 817 27.62 -23.76 -20.58
N VAL A 818 26.30 -23.92 -20.47
CA VAL A 818 25.32 -23.14 -21.26
C VAL A 818 24.97 -21.87 -20.50
N ALA A 819 25.42 -20.73 -21.03
CA ALA A 819 25.20 -19.41 -20.44
C ALA A 819 23.85 -18.80 -20.86
N GLU A 820 23.46 -18.97 -22.11
CA GLU A 820 22.16 -18.54 -22.65
C GLU A 820 21.73 -19.43 -23.82
N VAL A 821 20.44 -19.49 -24.10
CA VAL A 821 19.88 -20.32 -25.17
C VAL A 821 18.67 -19.67 -25.83
N MET A 822 18.59 -19.78 -27.15
CA MET A 822 17.39 -19.47 -27.92
C MET A 822 16.95 -20.69 -28.71
N LEU A 823 15.70 -21.10 -28.54
CA LEU A 823 15.05 -22.08 -29.40
C LEU A 823 14.46 -21.41 -30.62
N VAL A 824 14.67 -22.08 -31.76
CA VAL A 824 14.11 -21.74 -33.06
C VAL A 824 13.52 -22.99 -33.70
N GLY A 825 12.50 -22.83 -34.53
CA GLY A 825 11.84 -23.98 -35.17
C GLY A 825 10.47 -23.71 -35.78
N GLU A 826 10.13 -22.45 -36.02
CA GLU A 826 8.82 -22.07 -36.58
C GLU A 826 8.58 -22.75 -37.93
N GLY A 827 7.42 -23.42 -38.06
CA GLY A 827 7.04 -24.17 -39.25
C GLY A 827 7.96 -25.35 -39.60
N LYS A 828 8.84 -25.80 -38.69
CA LYS A 828 9.74 -26.95 -38.88
C LYS A 828 9.24 -28.21 -38.15
N PRO A 829 9.62 -29.43 -38.58
CA PRO A 829 9.23 -30.66 -37.89
C PRO A 829 10.03 -30.93 -36.60
N TYR A 830 10.94 -30.04 -36.22
CA TYR A 830 11.80 -30.16 -35.05
C TYR A 830 12.25 -28.78 -34.56
N LEU A 831 12.75 -28.71 -33.32
CA LEU A 831 13.40 -27.53 -32.77
C LEU A 831 14.93 -27.59 -32.93
N SER A 832 15.54 -26.42 -33.04
CA SER A 832 16.98 -26.22 -32.97
C SER A 832 17.32 -25.24 -31.85
N ALA A 833 18.44 -25.45 -31.16
CA ALA A 833 18.91 -24.55 -30.10
C ALA A 833 20.14 -23.74 -30.55
N LEU A 834 20.10 -22.42 -30.39
CA LEU A 834 21.25 -21.54 -30.48
C LEU A 834 21.79 -21.34 -29.08
N LEU A 835 23.05 -21.69 -28.84
CA LEU A 835 23.67 -21.75 -27.52
C LEU A 835 24.79 -20.71 -27.41
N TRP A 836 24.76 -19.93 -26.35
CA TRP A 836 25.91 -19.18 -25.85
C TRP A 836 26.49 -19.94 -24.68
N VAL A 837 27.80 -20.18 -24.72
CA VAL A 837 28.48 -21.10 -23.81
C VAL A 837 29.69 -20.42 -23.17
N ASP A 838 30.14 -20.94 -22.04
CA ASP A 838 31.37 -20.50 -21.38
C ASP A 838 32.61 -20.91 -22.21
N ASP A 839 33.75 -20.20 -22.04
CA ASP A 839 34.97 -20.38 -22.85
C ASP A 839 35.55 -21.81 -22.82
N ASP A 840 35.24 -22.60 -21.80
CA ASP A 840 35.75 -23.96 -21.54
C ASP A 840 34.72 -25.08 -21.81
N TYR A 841 33.81 -24.87 -22.77
CA TYR A 841 32.72 -25.81 -23.06
C TYR A 841 33.11 -27.16 -23.70
N SER A 842 32.27 -28.19 -23.51
CA SER A 842 32.38 -29.50 -24.18
C SER A 842 31.14 -29.81 -25.03
N SER A 843 31.35 -29.84 -26.36
CA SER A 843 30.29 -30.22 -27.34
C SER A 843 29.65 -31.58 -27.06
N GLU A 844 30.44 -32.53 -26.55
CA GLU A 844 29.95 -33.88 -26.24
C GLU A 844 29.04 -33.87 -25.00
N GLN A 845 29.43 -33.13 -23.95
CA GLN A 845 28.61 -32.99 -22.74
C GLN A 845 27.29 -32.28 -23.03
N ILE A 846 27.32 -31.22 -23.85
CA ILE A 846 26.11 -30.52 -24.31
C ILE A 846 25.20 -31.48 -25.08
N SER A 847 25.74 -32.24 -26.04
CA SER A 847 24.96 -33.23 -26.81
C SER A 847 24.30 -34.30 -25.94
N GLN A 848 25.05 -34.83 -24.96
CA GLN A 848 24.52 -35.81 -24.01
C GLN A 848 23.45 -35.19 -23.10
N GLY A 849 23.64 -33.94 -22.68
CA GLY A 849 22.68 -33.17 -21.90
C GLY A 849 21.36 -32.96 -22.63
N ILE A 850 21.41 -32.44 -23.85
CA ILE A 850 20.23 -32.25 -24.71
C ILE A 850 19.51 -33.59 -24.95
N SER A 851 20.27 -34.67 -25.19
CA SER A 851 19.70 -36.01 -25.36
C SER A 851 18.95 -36.52 -24.13
N LYS A 852 19.40 -36.15 -22.91
CA LYS A 852 18.68 -36.47 -21.66
C LYS A 852 17.41 -35.64 -21.53
N ILE A 853 17.47 -34.33 -21.78
CA ILE A 853 16.30 -33.44 -21.74
C ILE A 853 15.23 -33.93 -22.72
N ASN A 854 15.62 -34.28 -23.95
CA ASN A 854 14.72 -34.78 -24.99
C ASN A 854 13.93 -36.04 -24.60
N ARG A 855 14.41 -36.86 -23.65
CA ARG A 855 13.67 -38.05 -23.19
C ARG A 855 12.39 -37.69 -22.43
N ASN A 856 12.34 -36.49 -21.86
CA ASN A 856 11.20 -35.98 -21.11
C ASN A 856 10.30 -35.05 -21.95
N LEU A 857 10.65 -34.81 -23.21
CA LEU A 857 9.89 -33.97 -24.14
C LEU A 857 9.15 -34.85 -25.16
N SER A 858 7.96 -34.41 -25.58
CA SER A 858 7.26 -35.08 -26.67
C SER A 858 8.06 -34.96 -27.97
N ARG A 859 7.89 -35.91 -28.90
CA ARG A 859 8.66 -35.93 -30.17
C ARG A 859 8.73 -34.57 -30.89
N PRO A 860 7.65 -33.78 -30.99
CA PRO A 860 7.71 -32.49 -31.68
C PRO A 860 8.38 -31.36 -30.88
N GLU A 861 8.57 -31.52 -29.57
CA GLU A 861 9.28 -30.57 -28.68
C GLU A 861 10.78 -30.88 -28.56
N GLN A 862 11.24 -32.01 -29.11
CA GLN A 862 12.64 -32.40 -29.00
C GLN A 862 13.54 -31.49 -29.81
N VAL A 863 14.64 -31.06 -29.18
CA VAL A 863 15.72 -30.32 -29.82
C VAL A 863 16.57 -31.29 -30.63
N LYS A 864 16.48 -31.22 -31.96
CA LYS A 864 17.19 -32.15 -32.85
C LYS A 864 18.55 -31.63 -33.30
N ASN A 865 18.71 -30.31 -33.38
CA ASN A 865 19.95 -29.67 -33.78
C ASN A 865 20.33 -28.59 -32.78
N TRP A 866 21.61 -28.27 -32.68
CA TRP A 866 22.07 -27.14 -31.90
C TRP A 866 23.33 -26.54 -32.54
N ALA A 867 23.54 -25.24 -32.32
CA ALA A 867 24.69 -24.51 -32.80
C ALA A 867 25.20 -23.61 -31.67
N ILE A 868 26.53 -23.48 -31.58
CA ILE A 868 27.15 -22.51 -30.69
C ILE A 868 27.34 -21.20 -31.43
N ILE A 869 26.93 -20.12 -30.79
CA ILE A 869 26.97 -18.79 -31.34
C ILE A 869 28.25 -18.08 -30.85
N ALA A 870 28.99 -17.50 -31.80
CA ALA A 870 30.31 -16.93 -31.54
C ALA A 870 30.30 -15.47 -31.10
N ASN A 871 29.18 -14.74 -31.23
CA ASN A 871 29.11 -13.35 -30.76
C ASN A 871 28.71 -13.27 -29.29
N ASP A 872 29.34 -12.33 -28.59
CA ASP A 872 28.90 -11.94 -27.25
C ASP A 872 27.56 -11.22 -27.33
N LEU A 873 26.64 -11.59 -26.44
CA LEU A 873 25.34 -10.94 -26.35
C LEU A 873 25.50 -9.48 -25.91
N SER A 874 24.96 -8.55 -26.71
CA SER A 874 25.07 -7.12 -26.40
C SER A 874 23.76 -6.37 -26.64
N ILE A 875 23.53 -5.31 -25.84
CA ILE A 875 22.41 -4.37 -26.10
C ILE A 875 22.72 -3.54 -27.35
N GLU A 876 23.99 -3.13 -27.52
CA GLU A 876 24.43 -2.25 -28.62
C GLU A 876 24.40 -2.95 -29.98
N GLY A 877 24.74 -4.25 -30.04
CA GLY A 877 24.61 -5.09 -31.22
C GLY A 877 23.17 -5.50 -31.54
N GLY A 878 22.23 -5.23 -30.62
CA GLY A 878 20.80 -5.51 -30.81
C GLY A 878 20.34 -6.89 -30.33
N ASP A 879 21.25 -7.76 -29.87
CA ASP A 879 20.95 -9.12 -29.40
C ASP A 879 20.10 -9.12 -28.12
N LEU A 880 20.30 -8.11 -27.26
CA LEU A 880 19.60 -7.94 -25.99
C LEU A 880 18.71 -6.69 -25.98
N THR A 881 17.60 -6.76 -25.24
CA THR A 881 16.78 -5.60 -24.85
C THR A 881 17.48 -4.77 -23.76
N ALA A 882 17.00 -3.55 -23.51
CA ALA A 882 17.52 -2.70 -22.43
C ALA A 882 17.43 -3.32 -21.02
N ASN A 883 16.54 -4.31 -20.83
CA ASN A 883 16.43 -5.11 -19.61
C ASN A 883 17.18 -6.45 -19.66
N MET A 884 18.13 -6.60 -20.59
CA MET A 884 19.03 -7.76 -20.76
C MET A 884 18.32 -9.07 -21.10
N LYS A 885 17.15 -9.01 -21.75
CA LYS A 885 16.46 -10.17 -22.32
C LYS A 885 16.88 -10.36 -23.78
N LEU A 886 17.00 -11.60 -24.22
CA LEU A 886 17.32 -11.92 -25.60
C LEU A 886 16.17 -11.53 -26.55
N LYS A 887 16.48 -10.93 -27.70
CA LYS A 887 15.48 -10.64 -28.74
C LYS A 887 15.34 -11.84 -29.68
N ARG A 888 14.12 -12.36 -29.82
CA ARG A 888 13.81 -13.50 -30.70
C ARG A 888 13.60 -13.12 -32.18
N GLU A 889 13.08 -11.93 -32.43
CA GLU A 889 12.97 -11.38 -33.79
C GLU A 889 14.37 -10.92 -34.21
N LEU A 890 15.02 -11.71 -35.08
CA LEU A 890 16.31 -11.40 -35.71
C LEU A 890 16.14 -10.45 -36.90
#